data_AF-A0A534NPI0-F1
#
_entry.id   AF-A0A534NPI0-F1
#
_cell.length_a   1.000
_cell.length_b   1.000
_cell.length_c   1.000
_cell.angle_alpha   90.00
_cell.angle_beta   90.00
_cell.angle_gamma   90.00
#
_symmetry.space_group_name_H-M   'P 1'
#
loop_
_entity.id
_entity.type
_entity.pdbx_description
1 polymer ?
#
loop_
_entity_poly.entity_id
_entity_poly.type
_entity_poly.pdbx_seq_one_letter_code
_entity_poly.pdbx_strand_id
1 'polypeptide(L)'
;MPPDAVSGLYVVRIVRDDAFGALIPLVVKDERPADLLMESAVLTAQAYNNWGGTGLYDPPGAFAVQVSFDRPYASDTGSGQMLRYEALMARFLERYGYDVTYTTNLDVAHEGASTLLRRGAFLSIGHDEYWAGEQRDAVDAARDAGEPIFFFGANAAYWKVRLSSPGVDGNARVATCYKRHPENDPLAATADRTGRFRDPPINRPEEQLVGTMYESWMLFGQSWVVRNDAHPIYEGTLLTTGDSIPQLVGYEYDRTFARDTPGAVDVVGRSPLVDAEGKPGLSEATVYTAPSGAVVFGAGSIFWPRGVDGPLRDARVERMTANMLKLGLQLPVPAALSSVGAPPSDPPSGRWAASVRTVAGGMSGPAGVAQLPDGTFVIADARDHRIWQTDGAGAVRPYAGDGHPTGSSRFDNVPGLSARFFGPTAVLPDTAGNVYVADTHNCVIRKIGNDAKRTVSTVAGAFMAAGNADGIGAAARFGMPMGMAWLDSTHIVIADASNAAIRVLDVLTQAVSTLAVSHGGDEKDGPALTAASFQRPTAVAVAPDGRVFFVASPSGTVKVIGTDASRTVTTLVAGGLGFADGPGTGARLVPQMGLLWLNGGLIVSDPGNQRLRWVSPGATADSTTVQTWAGSGRSGTDDGSASAASFETPLGLWSGTDGNVYVVEGTAGTLRAVRP
;
A
#
# COMPACT_ATOMS: atom_id res chain seq x y z
N MET A 1 16.05 32.72 18.19
CA MET A 1 15.78 33.03 16.77
C MET A 1 16.08 34.50 16.51
N PRO A 2 16.54 34.89 15.31
CA PRO A 2 16.61 36.30 14.92
C PRO A 2 15.24 36.98 15.11
N PRO A 3 15.18 38.26 15.55
CA PRO A 3 13.92 38.97 15.77
C PRO A 3 13.04 39.13 14.50
N ASP A 4 13.64 38.98 13.32
CA ASP A 4 13.03 39.08 11.99
C ASP A 4 12.75 37.73 11.34
N ALA A 5 12.91 36.61 12.08
CA ALA A 5 12.56 35.30 11.58
C ALA A 5 11.06 35.21 11.29
N VAL A 6 10.72 34.87 10.04
CA VAL A 6 9.33 34.63 9.62
C VAL A 6 8.87 33.24 10.05
N SER A 7 7.55 33.06 10.23
CA SER A 7 7.00 31.73 10.49
C SER A 7 7.35 30.76 9.35
N GLY A 8 7.69 29.52 9.68
CA GLY A 8 8.17 28.55 8.70
C GLY A 8 8.71 27.26 9.28
N LEU A 9 9.03 26.33 8.39
CA LEU A 9 9.79 25.11 8.67
C LEU A 9 11.29 25.37 8.47
N TYR A 10 12.07 25.15 9.52
CA TYR A 10 13.51 25.39 9.53
C TYR A 10 14.26 24.10 9.86
N VAL A 11 15.51 24.00 9.38
CA VAL A 11 16.45 22.96 9.82
C VAL A 11 17.74 23.59 10.31
N VAL A 12 18.23 23.16 11.46
CA VAL A 12 19.62 23.38 11.85
C VAL A 12 20.44 22.24 11.29
N ARG A 13 21.37 22.56 10.39
CA ARG A 13 22.33 21.59 9.86
C ARG A 13 23.58 21.62 10.70
N ILE A 14 23.82 20.54 11.43
CA ILE A 14 25.10 20.32 12.12
C ILE A 14 26.00 19.58 11.16
N VAL A 15 27.18 20.13 10.87
CA VAL A 15 28.19 19.52 10.03
C VAL A 15 29.48 19.42 10.84
N ARG A 16 30.03 18.21 10.92
CA ARG A 16 31.35 17.94 11.49
C ARG A 16 32.44 18.18 10.44
N ASP A 17 33.67 18.35 10.90
CA ASP A 17 34.84 18.55 10.02
C ASP A 17 35.10 17.39 9.04
N ASP A 18 34.59 16.19 9.33
CA ASP A 18 34.64 15.00 8.47
C ASP A 18 33.47 14.91 7.47
N ALA A 19 32.75 16.02 7.27
CA ALA A 19 31.58 16.16 6.42
C ALA A 19 30.35 15.30 6.81
N PHE A 20 30.41 14.57 7.93
CA PHE A 20 29.23 13.93 8.50
C PHE A 20 28.32 14.99 9.14
N GLY A 21 27.01 14.86 8.97
CA GLY A 21 26.08 15.84 9.52
C GLY A 21 24.73 15.25 9.88
N ALA A 22 24.00 16.01 10.67
CA ALA A 22 22.63 15.72 11.07
C ALA A 22 21.78 17.00 10.97
N LEU A 23 20.49 16.81 10.77
CA LEU A 23 19.49 17.86 10.74
C LEU A 23 18.74 17.88 12.08
N ILE A 24 18.34 19.08 12.50
CA ILE A 24 17.42 19.27 13.61
C ILE A 24 16.27 20.14 13.10
N PRO A 25 15.05 19.60 12.94
CA PRO A 25 13.91 20.37 12.49
C PRO A 25 13.46 21.34 13.59
N LEU A 26 12.99 22.51 13.17
CA LEU A 26 12.43 23.56 14.01
C LEU A 26 11.21 24.15 13.30
N VAL A 27 10.15 24.41 14.05
CA VAL A 27 9.02 25.22 13.56
C VAL A 27 9.10 26.59 14.20
N VAL A 28 9.14 27.63 13.38
CA VAL A 28 9.03 29.00 13.84
C VAL A 28 7.58 29.43 13.69
N LYS A 29 6.94 29.77 14.80
CA LYS A 29 5.54 30.22 14.84
C LYS A 29 5.47 31.75 14.78
N ASP A 30 4.31 32.28 14.42
CA ASP A 30 3.95 33.67 14.68
C ASP A 30 2.48 33.81 15.13
N GLU A 31 2.13 35.00 15.62
CA GLU A 31 0.76 35.31 16.09
C GLU A 31 -0.10 36.00 15.03
N ARG A 32 0.45 36.22 13.82
CA ARG A 32 -0.21 36.98 12.76
C ARG A 32 -1.44 36.22 12.23
N PRO A 33 -2.59 36.90 12.02
CA PRO A 33 -3.69 36.32 11.24
C PRO A 33 -3.17 35.86 9.87
N ALA A 34 -3.53 34.65 9.49
CA ALA A 34 -3.17 34.05 8.22
C ALA A 34 -4.33 33.19 7.72
N ASP A 35 -4.42 33.04 6.40
CA ASP A 35 -5.44 32.20 5.78
C ASP A 35 -5.25 30.72 6.15
N LEU A 36 -4.00 30.29 6.32
CA LEU A 36 -3.63 28.89 6.51
C LEU A 36 -2.75 28.69 7.75
N LEU A 37 -3.07 27.68 8.56
CA LEU A 37 -2.24 27.17 9.64
C LEU A 37 -1.77 25.75 9.30
N MET A 38 -0.48 25.60 9.02
CA MET A 38 0.13 24.31 8.72
C MET A 38 0.78 23.69 9.96
N GLU A 39 0.31 22.51 10.32
CA GLU A 39 0.86 21.75 11.43
C GLU A 39 2.03 20.86 11.00
N SER A 40 3.07 20.79 11.84
CA SER A 40 4.13 19.79 11.77
C SER A 40 3.86 18.64 12.75
N ALA A 41 3.93 17.41 12.26
CA ALA A 41 3.54 16.18 12.94
C ALA A 41 4.64 15.63 13.88
N VAL A 42 5.16 16.47 14.78
CA VAL A 42 6.34 16.15 15.60
C VAL A 42 6.13 14.99 16.58
N LEU A 43 4.89 14.74 17.04
CA LEU A 43 4.55 13.55 17.83
C LEU A 43 4.74 12.26 17.02
N THR A 44 4.35 12.25 15.74
CA THR A 44 4.55 11.11 14.83
C THR A 44 6.04 10.91 14.56
N ALA A 45 6.77 11.99 14.25
CA ALA A 45 8.23 11.94 14.10
C ALA A 45 8.90 11.28 15.31
N GLN A 46 8.41 11.60 16.51
CA GLN A 46 8.96 11.11 17.77
C GLN A 46 8.52 9.68 18.11
N ALA A 47 7.32 9.26 17.71
CA ALA A 47 6.86 7.88 17.87
C ALA A 47 7.70 6.89 17.06
N TYR A 48 8.09 7.27 15.84
CA TYR A 48 8.98 6.49 14.95
C TYR A 48 10.47 6.67 15.28
N ASN A 49 10.82 7.46 16.29
CA ASN A 49 12.21 7.75 16.61
C ASN A 49 12.86 6.59 17.38
N ASN A 50 13.61 5.75 16.66
CA ASN A 50 14.37 4.64 17.23
C ASN A 50 15.78 5.03 17.71
N TRP A 51 16.06 6.34 17.84
CA TRP A 51 17.34 6.79 18.40
C TRP A 51 17.55 6.22 19.80
N GLY A 52 18.68 5.52 20.00
CA GLY A 52 18.99 4.82 21.24
C GLY A 52 18.45 3.39 21.33
N GLY A 53 17.87 2.86 20.25
CA GLY A 53 17.49 1.45 20.14
C GLY A 53 16.03 1.12 20.48
N THR A 54 15.21 2.10 20.86
CA THR A 54 13.78 1.90 21.12
C THR A 54 12.92 3.10 20.69
N GLY A 55 11.67 2.80 20.30
CA GLY A 55 10.62 3.75 19.93
C GLY A 55 9.23 3.16 20.20
N LEU A 56 8.18 3.89 19.82
CA LEU A 56 6.79 3.37 19.88
C LEU A 56 6.47 2.43 18.70
N TYR A 57 7.39 2.30 17.74
CA TYR A 57 7.31 1.45 16.56
C TYR A 57 8.60 0.65 16.38
N ASP A 58 8.49 -0.60 15.89
CA ASP A 58 9.55 -1.60 15.63
C ASP A 58 11.00 -1.20 15.94
N PRO A 59 11.58 -1.74 17.03
CA PRO A 59 13.02 -1.85 17.12
C PRO A 59 13.50 -3.30 17.30
N PRO A 60 14.74 -3.61 16.86
CA PRO A 60 15.44 -4.82 17.27
C PRO A 60 15.81 -4.69 18.76
N GLY A 61 14.95 -5.18 19.67
CA GLY A 61 15.26 -5.20 21.11
C GLY A 61 14.04 -5.24 22.03
N ALA A 62 13.23 -4.18 22.08
CA ALA A 62 12.00 -4.09 22.87
C ALA A 62 11.15 -2.84 22.53
N PHE A 63 9.84 -2.92 22.66
CA PHE A 63 8.92 -1.78 22.51
C PHE A 63 9.03 -0.80 23.69
N ALA A 64 9.10 0.50 23.39
CA ALA A 64 8.93 1.54 24.41
C ALA A 64 7.44 1.88 24.60
N VAL A 65 7.08 2.26 25.83
CA VAL A 65 5.76 2.88 26.13
C VAL A 65 5.84 4.40 26.25
N GLN A 66 7.06 4.95 26.29
CA GLN A 66 7.33 6.38 26.41
C GLN A 66 8.47 6.80 25.50
N VAL A 67 8.36 7.99 24.90
CA VAL A 67 9.39 8.60 24.07
C VAL A 67 9.55 10.07 24.45
N SER A 68 10.80 10.56 24.47
CA SER A 68 11.14 11.93 24.90
C SER A 68 11.67 12.80 23.76
N PHE A 69 11.22 14.05 23.64
CA PHE A 69 11.72 15.04 22.69
C PHE A 69 13.14 15.55 23.02
N ASP A 70 13.73 15.15 24.15
CA ASP A 70 15.11 15.48 24.54
C ASP A 70 16.15 14.52 23.91
N ARG A 71 15.94 14.13 22.65
CA ARG A 71 16.87 13.27 21.90
C ARG A 71 16.83 13.56 20.39
N PRO A 72 17.91 13.28 19.65
CA PRO A 72 17.93 13.41 18.18
C PRO A 72 16.91 12.50 17.50
N TYR A 73 16.49 12.86 16.27
CA TYR A 73 15.74 11.96 15.40
C TYR A 73 16.67 11.02 14.65
N ALA A 74 16.33 9.72 14.61
CA ALA A 74 17.04 8.73 13.81
C ALA A 74 16.64 8.73 12.33
N SER A 75 15.40 9.12 12.01
CA SER A 75 14.85 9.10 10.65
C SER A 75 15.31 10.31 9.81
N ASP A 76 15.44 10.10 8.50
CA ASP A 76 15.69 11.15 7.50
C ASP A 76 16.88 12.06 7.84
N THR A 77 17.98 11.46 8.29
CA THR A 77 19.20 12.20 8.67
C THR A 77 18.92 13.26 9.75
N GLY A 78 17.93 13.01 10.61
CA GLY A 78 17.55 13.88 11.72
C GLY A 78 16.34 14.78 11.46
N SER A 79 15.75 14.80 10.26
CA SER A 79 14.61 15.70 9.99
C SER A 79 13.25 15.19 10.45
N GLY A 80 13.15 13.97 11.01
CA GLY A 80 11.90 13.49 11.62
C GLY A 80 10.70 13.45 10.66
N GLN A 81 10.88 13.11 9.39
CA GLN A 81 9.87 13.15 8.31
C GLN A 81 9.46 14.54 7.78
N MET A 82 9.86 15.65 8.40
CA MET A 82 9.53 17.02 7.95
C MET A 82 9.91 17.27 6.48
N LEU A 83 11.14 16.92 6.09
CA LEU A 83 11.61 17.09 4.71
C LEU A 83 11.00 16.07 3.72
N ARG A 84 10.44 14.97 4.23
CA ARG A 84 9.86 13.90 3.42
C ARG A 84 8.47 14.26 2.91
N TYR A 85 7.68 14.99 3.71
CA TYR A 85 6.28 15.28 3.41
C TYR A 85 5.93 16.77 3.57
N GLU A 86 6.13 17.33 4.77
CA GLU A 86 5.66 18.67 5.13
C GLU A 86 6.31 19.77 4.28
N ALA A 87 7.62 19.68 4.07
CA ALA A 87 8.35 20.65 3.23
C ALA A 87 7.87 20.67 1.77
N LEU A 88 7.28 19.59 1.26
CA LEU A 88 6.72 19.54 -0.09
C LEU A 88 5.48 20.43 -0.20
N MET A 89 4.58 20.33 0.79
CA MET A 89 3.39 21.19 0.85
C MET A 89 3.76 22.64 1.15
N ALA A 90 4.67 22.89 2.09
CA ALA A 90 5.13 24.25 2.41
C ALA A 90 5.66 24.97 1.16
N ARG A 91 6.54 24.30 0.39
CA ARG A 91 7.06 24.86 -0.87
C ARG A 91 5.97 25.09 -1.93
N PHE A 92 4.92 24.27 -1.98
CA PHE A 92 3.76 24.53 -2.84
C PHE A 92 3.01 25.80 -2.40
N LEU A 93 2.69 25.91 -1.11
CA LEU A 93 1.96 27.06 -0.56
C LEU A 93 2.73 28.37 -0.76
N GLU A 94 4.00 28.38 -0.38
CA GLU A 94 4.91 29.53 -0.50
C GLU A 94 5.16 29.92 -1.97
N ARG A 95 5.36 28.94 -2.87
CA ARG A 95 5.58 29.17 -4.31
C ARG A 95 4.45 29.97 -4.95
N TYR A 96 3.21 29.73 -4.52
CA TYR A 96 2.03 30.41 -5.07
C TYR A 96 1.56 31.59 -4.21
N GLY A 97 2.30 31.94 -3.15
CA GLY A 97 2.04 33.12 -2.33
C GLY A 97 0.81 32.99 -1.43
N TYR A 98 0.42 31.77 -1.04
CA TYR A 98 -0.60 31.58 -0.03
C TYR A 98 -0.13 32.10 1.33
N ASP A 99 -1.02 32.76 2.06
CA ASP A 99 -0.71 33.28 3.37
C ASP A 99 -0.75 32.16 4.43
N VAL A 100 0.43 31.61 4.75
CA VAL A 100 0.60 30.46 5.66
C VAL A 100 1.45 30.81 6.87
N THR A 101 1.01 30.34 8.03
CA THR A 101 1.80 30.28 9.28
C THR A 101 1.87 28.84 9.78
N TYR A 102 2.84 28.55 10.63
CA TYR A 102 3.22 27.18 10.99
C TYR A 102 3.13 26.94 12.49
N THR A 103 2.78 25.71 12.87
CA THR A 103 2.70 25.24 14.26
C THR A 103 3.13 23.79 14.38
N THR A 104 3.19 23.24 15.59
CA THR A 104 3.37 21.80 15.82
C THR A 104 2.15 21.19 16.47
N ASN A 105 1.97 19.88 16.34
CA ASN A 105 0.89 19.19 17.05
C ASN A 105 1.01 19.21 18.59
N LEU A 106 2.21 19.47 19.14
CA LEU A 106 2.40 19.79 20.56
C LEU A 106 1.79 21.15 20.92
N ASP A 107 2.02 22.16 20.09
CA ASP A 107 1.52 23.51 20.31
C ASP A 107 -0.01 23.54 20.20
N VAL A 108 -0.60 22.83 19.23
CA VAL A 108 -2.07 22.70 19.12
C VAL A 108 -2.66 22.03 20.35
N ALA A 109 -2.03 20.97 20.88
CA ALA A 109 -2.47 20.32 22.11
C ALA A 109 -2.41 21.25 23.33
N HIS A 110 -1.42 22.15 23.39
CA HIS A 110 -1.21 23.06 24.52
C HIS A 110 -2.06 24.33 24.44
N GLU A 111 -2.16 24.95 23.27
CA GLU A 111 -2.86 26.22 23.04
C GLU A 111 -4.37 26.04 22.79
N GLY A 112 -4.79 24.84 22.40
CA GLY A 112 -6.17 24.46 22.16
C GLY A 112 -6.80 25.15 20.94
N ALA A 113 -8.14 25.01 20.81
CA ALA A 113 -8.89 25.47 19.64
C ALA A 113 -8.74 26.99 19.38
N SER A 114 -8.47 27.79 20.42
CA SER A 114 -8.32 29.24 20.28
C SER A 114 -7.22 29.65 19.29
N THR A 115 -6.18 28.83 19.13
CA THR A 115 -5.13 29.09 18.14
C THR A 115 -5.59 28.79 16.72
N LEU A 116 -6.42 27.76 16.56
CA LEU A 116 -6.98 27.34 15.27
C LEU A 116 -8.01 28.36 14.77
N LEU A 117 -8.91 28.84 15.64
CA LEU A 117 -9.97 29.82 15.33
C LEU A 117 -9.45 31.23 14.96
N ARG A 118 -8.14 31.47 15.08
CA ARG A 118 -7.50 32.73 14.66
C ARG A 118 -6.95 32.67 13.23
N ARG A 119 -7.15 31.55 12.53
CA ARG A 119 -6.56 31.21 11.24
C ARG A 119 -7.65 30.63 10.35
N GLY A 120 -7.58 30.86 9.04
CA GLY A 120 -8.65 30.47 8.12
C GLY A 120 -8.84 28.96 7.98
N ALA A 121 -7.79 28.16 7.83
CA ALA A 121 -7.91 26.69 7.76
C ALA A 121 -6.76 25.98 8.47
N PHE A 122 -7.05 24.80 9.02
CA PHE A 122 -6.05 23.91 9.60
C PHE A 122 -5.61 22.84 8.59
N LEU A 123 -4.30 22.64 8.46
CA LEU A 123 -3.69 21.71 7.51
C LEU A 123 -2.85 20.65 8.23
N SER A 124 -3.20 19.37 8.05
CA SER A 124 -2.39 18.21 8.47
C SER A 124 -1.83 17.52 7.22
N ILE A 125 -0.51 17.28 7.19
CA ILE A 125 0.23 16.96 5.96
C ILE A 125 0.96 15.63 6.06
N GLY A 126 0.76 14.75 5.07
CA GLY A 126 1.51 13.51 4.95
C GLY A 126 1.14 12.49 6.02
N HIS A 127 2.01 12.31 7.03
CA HIS A 127 1.91 11.23 8.01
C HIS A 127 1.82 11.78 9.44
N ASP A 128 0.58 11.94 9.91
CA ASP A 128 0.27 12.58 11.18
C ASP A 128 -0.51 11.63 12.12
N GLU A 129 0.11 10.47 12.39
CA GLU A 129 -0.49 9.30 13.02
C GLU A 129 -0.73 9.41 14.54
N TYR A 130 0.15 10.11 15.27
CA TYR A 130 0.13 10.13 16.74
C TYR A 130 -0.34 11.48 17.27
N TRP A 131 -1.52 11.51 17.88
CA TRP A 131 -2.15 12.74 18.38
C TRP A 131 -2.38 12.69 19.88
N ALA A 132 -2.20 13.84 20.55
CA ALA A 132 -2.67 14.01 21.92
C ALA A 132 -4.21 14.06 21.95
N GLY A 133 -4.82 13.69 23.08
CA GLY A 133 -6.28 13.81 23.23
C GLY A 133 -6.75 15.26 23.09
N GLU A 134 -5.95 16.17 23.66
CA GLU A 134 -6.16 17.61 23.68
C GLU A 134 -6.07 18.22 22.28
N GLN A 135 -5.16 17.73 21.42
CA GLN A 135 -5.11 18.12 20.01
C GLN A 135 -6.39 17.71 19.29
N ARG A 136 -6.85 16.47 19.50
CA ARG A 136 -8.09 15.99 18.88
C ARG A 136 -9.30 16.82 19.34
N ASP A 137 -9.37 17.20 20.60
CA ASP A 137 -10.41 18.10 21.13
C ASP A 137 -10.36 19.50 20.49
N ALA A 138 -9.16 20.06 20.32
CA ALA A 138 -8.97 21.36 19.70
C ALA A 138 -9.45 21.38 18.23
N VAL A 139 -9.07 20.36 17.46
CA VAL A 139 -9.41 20.25 16.03
C VAL A 139 -10.90 19.94 15.83
N ASP A 140 -11.50 19.07 16.66
CA ASP A 140 -12.95 18.84 16.64
C ASP A 140 -13.72 20.15 16.95
N ALA A 141 -13.28 20.92 17.95
CA ALA A 141 -13.90 22.19 18.29
C ALA A 141 -13.75 23.25 17.18
N ALA A 142 -12.62 23.28 16.47
CA ALA A 142 -12.42 24.18 15.32
C ALA A 142 -13.35 23.82 14.15
N ARG A 143 -13.48 22.53 13.82
CA ARG A 143 -14.47 22.04 12.85
C ARG A 143 -15.87 22.51 13.24
N ASP A 144 -16.25 22.28 14.49
CA ASP A 144 -17.61 22.56 14.97
C ASP A 144 -17.90 24.07 15.08
N ALA A 145 -16.87 24.91 15.03
CA ALA A 145 -16.97 26.37 14.92
C ALA A 145 -17.01 26.88 13.47
N GLY A 146 -16.80 26.02 12.48
CA GLY A 146 -16.90 26.37 11.05
C GLY A 146 -15.56 26.48 10.33
N GLU A 147 -14.43 26.23 11.00
CA GLU A 147 -13.11 26.29 10.36
C GLU A 147 -12.88 25.10 9.41
N PRO A 148 -12.53 25.34 8.13
CA PRO A 148 -12.09 24.29 7.23
C PRO A 148 -10.86 23.52 7.74
N ILE A 149 -10.86 22.21 7.49
CA ILE A 149 -9.78 21.31 7.88
C ILE A 149 -9.38 20.45 6.69
N PHE A 150 -8.11 20.42 6.35
CA PHE A 150 -7.62 19.62 5.23
C PHE A 150 -6.51 18.66 5.67
N PHE A 151 -6.80 17.37 5.58
CA PHE A 151 -5.86 16.28 5.76
C PHE A 151 -5.28 15.90 4.38
N PHE A 152 -4.19 16.58 3.99
CA PHE A 152 -3.40 16.23 2.80
C PHE A 152 -2.44 15.07 3.12
N GLY A 153 -3.01 13.98 3.60
CA GLY A 153 -2.32 12.83 4.17
C GLY A 153 -3.23 11.62 4.35
N ALA A 154 -2.73 10.61 5.07
CA ALA A 154 -3.50 9.46 5.56
C ALA A 154 -2.95 9.00 6.92
N ASN A 155 -3.65 8.05 7.53
CA ASN A 155 -3.37 7.53 8.86
C ASN A 155 -3.38 8.63 9.94
N ALA A 156 -4.08 9.73 9.71
CA ALA A 156 -4.11 10.84 10.65
C ALA A 156 -4.91 10.49 11.91
N ALA A 157 -4.44 10.91 13.07
CA ALA A 157 -5.11 10.70 14.36
C ALA A 157 -5.44 9.22 14.67
N TYR A 158 -4.58 8.28 14.27
CA TYR A 158 -4.79 6.85 14.51
C TYR A 158 -4.48 6.45 15.95
N TRP A 159 -3.33 6.89 16.49
CA TRP A 159 -2.92 6.61 17.88
C TRP A 159 -3.12 7.83 18.79
N LYS A 160 -3.89 7.64 19.87
CA LYS A 160 -3.94 8.56 21.01
C LYS A 160 -2.72 8.38 21.90
N VAL A 161 -2.01 9.48 22.14
CA VAL A 161 -0.92 9.58 23.12
C VAL A 161 -1.31 10.46 24.30
N ARG A 162 -0.62 10.26 25.43
CA ARG A 162 -0.72 11.11 26.61
C ARG A 162 0.57 11.88 26.82
N LEU A 163 0.46 13.20 26.96
CA LEU A 163 1.59 14.12 27.09
C LEU A 163 1.94 14.37 28.57
N SER A 164 3.23 14.53 28.87
CA SER A 164 3.72 14.80 30.23
C SER A 164 5.08 15.49 30.24
N SER A 165 5.56 15.85 31.43
CA SER A 165 6.86 16.49 31.65
C SER A 165 7.01 17.81 30.86
N PRO A 166 6.24 18.85 31.21
CA PRO A 166 6.31 20.14 30.52
C PRO A 166 7.73 20.72 30.59
N GLY A 167 8.20 21.23 29.45
CA GLY A 167 9.47 21.94 29.32
C GLY A 167 9.36 23.39 29.75
N VAL A 168 10.46 24.14 29.54
CA VAL A 168 10.54 25.57 29.89
C VAL A 168 9.60 26.46 29.06
N ASP A 169 9.20 25.98 27.88
CA ASP A 169 8.24 26.61 26.96
C ASP A 169 6.78 26.20 27.23
N GLY A 170 6.55 25.34 28.24
CA GLY A 170 5.23 24.80 28.57
C GLY A 170 4.85 23.56 27.77
N ASN A 171 5.49 23.31 26.63
CA ASN A 171 5.23 22.13 25.80
C ASN A 171 5.74 20.85 26.47
N ALA A 172 4.99 19.76 26.31
CA ALA A 172 5.36 18.47 26.86
C ALA A 172 6.65 17.91 26.23
N ARG A 173 7.53 17.33 27.05
CA ARG A 173 8.77 16.68 26.60
C ARG A 173 8.63 15.16 26.46
N VAL A 174 7.55 14.55 26.96
CA VAL A 174 7.34 13.09 26.92
C VAL A 174 5.96 12.74 26.38
N ALA A 175 5.92 11.84 25.39
CA ALA A 175 4.70 11.21 24.90
C ALA A 175 4.63 9.74 25.36
N THR A 176 3.49 9.32 25.89
CA THR A 176 3.22 7.95 26.36
C THR A 176 2.18 7.28 25.46
N CYS A 177 2.40 6.02 25.08
CA CYS A 177 1.44 5.19 24.34
C CYS A 177 1.63 3.70 24.65
N TYR A 178 0.58 3.05 25.13
CA TYR A 178 0.57 1.62 25.44
C TYR A 178 0.27 0.72 24.21
N LYS A 179 0.00 1.31 23.04
CA LYS A 179 -0.13 0.71 21.68
C LYS A 179 -0.55 -0.77 21.60
N ARG A 180 0.38 -1.70 21.81
CA ARG A 180 0.18 -3.16 21.69
C ARG A 180 -0.53 -3.78 22.88
N HIS A 181 -0.42 -3.14 24.04
CA HIS A 181 -0.98 -3.56 25.31
C HIS A 181 -1.76 -2.43 25.98
N PRO A 182 -2.79 -1.85 25.32
CA PRO A 182 -3.59 -0.78 25.90
C PRO A 182 -4.27 -1.19 27.21
N GLU A 183 -4.46 -2.49 27.46
CA GLU A 183 -4.93 -3.04 28.72
C GLU A 183 -3.98 -2.78 29.91
N ASN A 184 -2.70 -2.52 29.64
CA ASN A 184 -1.70 -2.20 30.66
C ASN A 184 -1.61 -0.69 30.96
N ASP A 185 -2.37 0.16 30.26
CA ASP A 185 -2.43 1.59 30.58
C ASP A 185 -3.09 1.78 31.96
N PRO A 186 -2.51 2.59 32.87
CA PRO A 186 -3.15 2.92 34.16
C PRO A 186 -4.56 3.50 34.03
N LEU A 187 -4.90 4.07 32.86
CA LEU A 187 -6.23 4.60 32.55
C LEU A 187 -7.03 3.72 31.58
N ALA A 188 -6.69 2.44 31.43
CA ALA A 188 -7.29 1.53 30.43
C ALA A 188 -8.84 1.47 30.44
N ALA A 189 -9.47 1.72 31.60
CA ALA A 189 -10.90 1.70 31.78
C ALA A 189 -11.62 3.03 31.47
N THR A 190 -10.90 4.11 31.15
CA THR A 190 -11.48 5.43 30.86
C THR A 190 -11.15 5.89 29.44
N ALA A 191 -11.86 6.90 28.95
CA ALA A 191 -11.57 7.53 27.65
C ALA A 191 -10.17 8.18 27.59
N ASP A 192 -9.48 8.33 28.73
CA ASP A 192 -8.12 8.89 28.84
C ASP A 192 -7.01 7.85 28.63
N ARG A 193 -7.36 6.58 28.35
CA ARG A 193 -6.39 5.59 27.87
C ARG A 193 -5.68 6.07 26.60
N THR A 194 -4.48 5.55 26.40
CA THR A 194 -3.76 5.60 25.12
C THR A 194 -4.13 4.39 24.25
N GLY A 195 -3.75 4.41 22.98
CA GLY A 195 -4.10 3.36 22.01
C GLY A 195 -4.85 3.93 20.81
N ARG A 196 -5.54 3.10 20.02
CA ARG A 196 -6.26 3.59 18.83
C ARG A 196 -7.45 4.43 19.23
N PHE A 197 -7.64 5.59 18.61
CA PHE A 197 -8.77 6.48 18.90
C PHE A 197 -10.13 5.81 18.71
N ARG A 198 -10.26 4.91 17.72
CA ARG A 198 -11.49 4.16 17.44
C ARG A 198 -11.86 3.09 18.47
N ASP A 199 -10.91 2.63 19.29
CA ASP A 199 -11.17 1.51 20.20
C ASP A 199 -11.92 1.98 21.47
N PRO A 200 -12.87 1.17 22.00
CA PRO A 200 -13.45 1.43 23.31
C PRO A 200 -12.37 1.38 24.41
N PRO A 201 -12.48 2.17 25.50
CA PRO A 201 -13.48 3.22 25.77
C PRO A 201 -13.29 4.60 25.10
N ILE A 202 -12.31 4.81 24.23
CA ILE A 202 -12.10 6.13 23.60
C ILE A 202 -13.25 6.46 22.62
N ASN A 203 -13.63 5.51 21.76
CA ASN A 203 -14.78 5.59 20.85
C ASN A 203 -14.83 6.87 19.96
N ARG A 204 -13.68 7.32 19.46
CA ARG A 204 -13.57 8.47 18.56
C ARG A 204 -12.91 8.07 17.24
N PRO A 205 -13.57 7.25 16.40
CA PRO A 205 -12.99 6.84 15.13
C PRO A 205 -12.55 8.04 14.29
N GLU A 206 -11.51 7.84 13.50
CA GLU A 206 -10.86 8.87 12.71
C GLU A 206 -11.82 9.39 11.64
N GLU A 207 -12.72 8.54 11.13
CA GLU A 207 -13.72 8.95 10.14
C GLU A 207 -14.69 10.04 10.66
N GLN A 208 -14.92 10.16 11.97
CA GLN A 208 -15.72 11.25 12.54
C GLN A 208 -15.06 12.64 12.38
N LEU A 209 -13.74 12.68 12.19
CA LEU A 209 -13.01 13.92 11.94
C LEU A 209 -12.47 13.98 10.51
N VAL A 210 -11.69 12.99 10.08
CA VAL A 210 -10.98 12.97 8.80
C VAL A 210 -11.91 12.66 7.62
N GLY A 211 -13.02 11.95 7.86
CA GLY A 211 -13.89 11.40 6.82
C GLY A 211 -13.46 10.04 6.28
N THR A 212 -12.29 9.54 6.71
CA THR A 212 -11.75 8.21 6.41
C THR A 212 -10.99 7.66 7.61
N MET A 213 -10.62 6.38 7.55
CA MET A 213 -9.83 5.67 8.55
C MET A 213 -8.72 4.84 7.89
N TYR A 214 -7.57 4.73 8.56
CA TYR A 214 -6.48 3.83 8.16
C TYR A 214 -6.98 2.40 7.90
N GLU A 215 -6.54 1.83 6.77
CA GLU A 215 -6.77 0.44 6.39
C GLU A 215 -5.45 -0.36 6.35
N SER A 216 -4.45 0.09 5.59
CA SER A 216 -3.18 -0.65 5.41
C SER A 216 -2.08 0.21 4.78
N TRP A 217 -0.96 -0.44 4.45
CA TRP A 217 0.25 0.12 3.84
C TRP A 217 0.62 -0.64 2.56
N MET A 218 1.40 -0.01 1.67
CA MET A 218 1.78 -0.59 0.37
C MET A 218 3.28 -0.54 0.12
N LEU A 219 3.75 -1.40 -0.78
CA LEU A 219 5.18 -1.51 -1.14
C LEU A 219 5.72 -0.28 -1.88
N PHE A 220 4.87 0.34 -2.68
CA PHE A 220 5.18 1.44 -3.58
C PHE A 220 3.90 2.19 -3.92
N GLY A 221 4.05 3.41 -4.46
CA GLY A 221 2.92 4.26 -4.79
C GLY A 221 2.03 3.63 -5.86
N GLN A 222 0.72 3.67 -5.62
CA GLN A 222 -0.35 3.24 -6.51
C GLN A 222 -1.02 4.46 -7.15
N SER A 223 -1.80 4.24 -8.20
CA SER A 223 -2.49 5.32 -8.89
C SER A 223 -3.68 5.83 -8.08
N TRP A 224 -3.83 7.15 -7.99
CA TRP A 224 -5.07 7.77 -7.52
C TRP A 224 -6.10 7.77 -8.64
N VAL A 225 -7.34 7.36 -8.36
CA VAL A 225 -8.40 7.22 -9.37
C VAL A 225 -9.56 8.15 -9.06
N VAL A 226 -9.95 8.93 -10.08
CA VAL A 226 -10.97 9.97 -10.01
C VAL A 226 -12.36 9.39 -9.83
N ARG A 227 -13.11 9.94 -8.89
CA ARG A 227 -14.53 9.65 -8.65
C ARG A 227 -15.32 10.95 -8.48
N ASN A 228 -16.56 10.98 -8.95
CA ASN A 228 -17.41 12.18 -8.82
C ASN A 228 -16.73 13.42 -9.43
N ASP A 229 -16.40 13.34 -10.71
CA ASP A 229 -15.73 14.38 -11.50
C ASP A 229 -16.53 15.69 -11.63
N ALA A 230 -17.81 15.68 -11.24
CA ALA A 230 -18.62 16.90 -11.07
C ALA A 230 -18.28 17.69 -9.80
N HIS A 231 -17.57 17.10 -8.84
CA HIS A 231 -17.22 17.76 -7.57
C HIS A 231 -16.24 18.93 -7.82
N PRO A 232 -16.38 20.08 -7.13
CA PRO A 232 -15.53 21.27 -7.34
C PRO A 232 -14.02 21.05 -7.23
N ILE A 233 -13.57 20.00 -6.51
CA ILE A 233 -12.16 19.61 -6.45
C ILE A 233 -11.54 19.40 -7.85
N TYR A 234 -12.35 18.99 -8.83
CA TYR A 234 -11.90 18.71 -10.21
C TYR A 234 -12.01 19.90 -11.17
N GLU A 235 -12.54 21.04 -10.73
CA GLU A 235 -12.72 22.22 -11.58
C GLU A 235 -11.37 22.63 -12.21
N GLY A 236 -11.29 22.67 -13.54
CA GLY A 236 -10.09 23.08 -14.27
C GLY A 236 -8.96 22.03 -14.34
N THR A 237 -9.19 20.78 -13.90
CA THR A 237 -8.19 19.69 -13.94
C THR A 237 -8.21 18.86 -15.23
N LEU A 238 -9.30 18.94 -16.00
CA LEU A 238 -9.61 18.07 -17.15
C LEU A 238 -9.74 16.57 -16.80
N LEU A 239 -9.79 16.22 -15.52
CA LEU A 239 -9.99 14.85 -15.05
C LEU A 239 -11.46 14.46 -15.12
N THR A 240 -11.71 13.22 -15.52
CA THR A 240 -13.02 12.58 -15.57
C THR A 240 -13.03 11.30 -14.74
N THR A 241 -14.22 10.84 -14.35
CA THR A 241 -14.34 9.60 -13.55
C THR A 241 -13.61 8.43 -14.22
N GLY A 242 -12.72 7.77 -13.46
CA GLY A 242 -11.88 6.66 -13.92
C GLY A 242 -10.52 7.05 -14.50
N ASP A 243 -10.25 8.34 -14.71
CA ASP A 243 -8.88 8.82 -14.97
C ASP A 243 -8.01 8.59 -13.73
N SER A 244 -6.69 8.47 -13.94
CA SER A 244 -5.75 8.20 -12.88
C SER A 244 -4.55 9.16 -12.83
N ILE A 245 -4.02 9.35 -11.63
CA ILE A 245 -2.73 10.03 -11.37
C ILE A 245 -1.77 9.00 -10.77
N PRO A 246 -0.74 8.58 -11.51
CA PRO A 246 0.19 7.54 -11.06
C PRO A 246 0.90 7.89 -9.76
N GLN A 247 1.10 6.88 -8.90
CA GLN A 247 1.91 6.94 -7.68
C GLN A 247 1.48 7.99 -6.63
N LEU A 248 0.27 8.54 -6.72
CA LEU A 248 -0.25 9.51 -5.76
C LEU A 248 -0.82 8.86 -4.49
N VAL A 249 -1.19 7.57 -4.54
CA VAL A 249 -1.67 6.81 -3.37
C VAL A 249 -0.51 6.04 -2.75
N GLY A 250 -0.35 6.10 -1.44
CA GLY A 250 0.73 5.46 -0.65
C GLY A 250 1.27 6.41 0.40
N TYR A 251 2.28 6.08 1.18
CA TYR A 251 2.74 4.74 1.57
C TYR A 251 1.66 3.98 2.36
N GLU A 252 0.82 4.73 3.08
CA GLU A 252 -0.37 4.24 3.75
C GLU A 252 -1.60 4.91 3.15
N TYR A 253 -2.74 4.27 3.35
CA TYR A 253 -3.99 4.73 2.77
C TYR A 253 -5.17 4.49 3.71
N ASP A 254 -6.14 5.39 3.57
CA ASP A 254 -7.37 5.35 4.33
C ASP A 254 -8.56 5.03 3.43
N ARG A 255 -9.68 4.62 4.03
CA ARG A 255 -10.97 4.45 3.36
C ARG A 255 -12.13 4.74 4.30
N THR A 256 -13.34 4.82 3.74
CA THR A 256 -14.56 4.84 4.53
C THR A 256 -14.88 3.45 5.09
N PHE A 257 -15.47 3.43 6.29
CA PHE A 257 -16.03 2.21 6.89
C PHE A 257 -17.50 2.43 7.21
N ALA A 258 -17.84 2.94 8.40
CA ALA A 258 -19.23 3.16 8.80
C ALA A 258 -19.83 4.42 8.16
N ARG A 259 -18.98 5.33 7.63
CA ARG A 259 -19.39 6.66 7.15
C ARG A 259 -20.06 7.48 8.24
N ASP A 260 -19.52 7.37 9.46
CA ASP A 260 -19.97 8.08 10.65
C ASP A 260 -19.39 9.50 10.72
N THR A 261 -19.51 10.25 9.62
CA THR A 261 -19.09 11.66 9.56
C THR A 261 -20.18 12.59 10.11
N PRO A 262 -19.83 13.76 10.67
CA PRO A 262 -20.82 14.76 11.12
C PRO A 262 -21.73 15.32 10.02
N GLY A 263 -21.36 15.12 8.75
CA GLY A 263 -22.16 15.47 7.57
C GLY A 263 -22.10 14.40 6.50
N ALA A 264 -22.86 14.57 5.42
CA ALA A 264 -22.82 13.65 4.28
C ALA A 264 -21.43 13.68 3.62
N VAL A 265 -20.90 12.49 3.33
CA VAL A 265 -19.56 12.32 2.76
C VAL A 265 -19.61 12.06 1.26
N ASP A 266 -18.94 12.92 0.50
CA ASP A 266 -18.65 12.73 -0.91
C ASP A 266 -17.31 11.98 -1.06
N VAL A 267 -17.34 10.84 -1.74
CA VAL A 267 -16.10 10.14 -2.13
C VAL A 267 -15.63 10.72 -3.45
N VAL A 268 -14.58 11.54 -3.39
CA VAL A 268 -14.00 12.22 -4.54
C VAL A 268 -12.86 11.42 -5.16
N GLY A 269 -12.21 10.53 -4.43
CA GLY A 269 -11.22 9.60 -4.99
C GLY A 269 -11.54 8.17 -4.56
N ARG A 270 -11.39 7.21 -5.47
CA ARG A 270 -11.62 5.79 -5.17
C ARG A 270 -10.61 4.95 -5.94
N SER A 271 -9.52 4.59 -5.27
CA SER A 271 -8.31 4.02 -5.86
C SER A 271 -8.15 2.55 -5.48
N PRO A 272 -8.44 1.63 -6.41
CA PRO A 272 -8.20 0.20 -6.23
C PRO A 272 -6.70 -0.11 -6.17
N LEU A 273 -6.32 -1.00 -5.26
CA LEU A 273 -4.92 -1.33 -5.03
C LEU A 273 -4.76 -2.72 -4.40
N VAL A 274 -3.50 -3.13 -4.26
CA VAL A 274 -3.10 -4.26 -3.43
C VAL A 274 -2.10 -3.76 -2.40
N ASP A 275 -2.26 -4.19 -1.15
CA ASP A 275 -1.40 -3.78 -0.06
C ASP A 275 -0.06 -4.54 -0.06
N ALA A 276 0.81 -4.21 0.90
CA ALA A 276 2.13 -4.81 0.99
C ALA A 276 2.13 -6.32 1.24
N GLU A 277 1.04 -6.86 1.75
CA GLU A 277 0.90 -8.25 2.17
C GLU A 277 0.17 -9.09 1.11
N GLY A 278 -0.22 -8.47 -0.01
CA GLY A 278 -0.92 -9.13 -1.12
C GLY A 278 -2.44 -9.16 -0.93
N LYS A 279 -2.98 -8.40 0.02
CA LYS A 279 -4.42 -8.27 0.23
C LYS A 279 -4.96 -7.13 -0.67
N PRO A 280 -5.95 -7.40 -1.54
CA PRO A 280 -6.60 -6.35 -2.31
C PRO A 280 -7.22 -5.29 -1.38
N GLY A 281 -7.27 -4.04 -1.81
CA GLY A 281 -7.73 -2.94 -0.99
C GLY A 281 -8.21 -1.74 -1.79
N LEU A 282 -8.71 -0.75 -1.06
CA LEU A 282 -9.25 0.46 -1.65
C LEU A 282 -8.80 1.63 -0.80
N SER A 283 -8.20 2.64 -1.44
CA SER A 283 -8.01 3.98 -0.87
C SER A 283 -9.17 4.86 -1.30
N GLU A 284 -9.72 5.65 -0.39
CA GLU A 284 -10.75 6.63 -0.71
C GLU A 284 -10.33 8.02 -0.23
N ALA A 285 -10.55 9.03 -1.07
CA ALA A 285 -10.44 10.43 -0.70
C ALA A 285 -11.85 11.00 -0.51
N THR A 286 -12.09 11.75 0.55
CA THR A 286 -13.43 12.22 0.92
C THR A 286 -13.48 13.72 1.15
N VAL A 287 -14.66 14.28 0.89
CA VAL A 287 -15.04 15.64 1.29
C VAL A 287 -16.36 15.55 2.04
N TYR A 288 -16.47 16.23 3.19
CA TYR A 288 -17.77 16.44 3.83
C TYR A 288 -17.88 17.88 4.33
N THR A 289 -19.13 18.33 4.52
CA THR A 289 -19.42 19.62 5.17
C THR A 289 -20.04 19.33 6.53
N ALA A 290 -19.41 19.80 7.60
CA ALA A 290 -19.93 19.67 8.96
C ALA A 290 -21.19 20.55 9.16
N PRO A 291 -22.02 20.30 10.18
CA PRO A 291 -23.19 21.13 10.48
C PRO A 291 -22.87 22.62 10.69
N SER A 292 -21.64 22.93 11.11
CA SER A 292 -21.10 24.29 11.25
C SER A 292 -20.82 25.01 9.93
N GLY A 293 -20.81 24.29 8.81
CA GLY A 293 -20.37 24.78 7.50
C GLY A 293 -18.89 24.51 7.20
N ALA A 294 -18.11 23.97 8.15
CA ALA A 294 -16.72 23.61 7.92
C ALA A 294 -16.59 22.56 6.81
N VAL A 295 -15.77 22.84 5.80
CA VAL A 295 -15.39 21.87 4.77
C VAL A 295 -14.22 21.05 5.28
N VAL A 296 -14.35 19.72 5.23
CA VAL A 296 -13.27 18.81 5.61
C VAL A 296 -12.88 17.91 4.45
N PHE A 297 -11.58 17.82 4.17
CA PHE A 297 -11.01 16.95 3.13
C PHE A 297 -10.07 15.91 3.76
N GLY A 298 -10.29 14.65 3.43
CA GLY A 298 -9.35 13.55 3.68
C GLY A 298 -8.77 13.04 2.36
N ALA A 299 -7.47 13.21 2.14
CA ALA A 299 -6.82 12.77 0.90
C ALA A 299 -6.76 11.24 0.76
N GLY A 300 -6.81 10.51 1.88
CA GLY A 300 -6.73 9.05 1.90
C GLY A 300 -5.37 8.51 1.45
N SER A 301 -4.33 9.36 1.42
CA SER A 301 -2.96 8.99 1.10
C SER A 301 -1.90 9.90 1.73
N ILE A 302 -0.87 9.30 2.33
CA ILE A 302 0.34 9.99 2.81
C ILE A 302 1.10 10.70 1.67
N PHE A 303 1.02 10.20 0.43
CA PHE A 303 1.80 10.66 -0.71
C PHE A 303 1.20 11.88 -1.41
N TRP A 304 0.05 12.40 -0.98
CA TRP A 304 -0.51 13.65 -1.53
C TRP A 304 0.53 14.78 -1.66
N PRO A 305 1.39 15.07 -0.66
CA PRO A 305 2.39 16.14 -0.76
C PRO A 305 3.43 15.90 -1.87
N ARG A 306 3.68 14.65 -2.28
CA ARG A 306 4.57 14.33 -3.41
C ARG A 306 3.96 14.71 -4.76
N GLY A 307 2.64 14.83 -4.84
CA GLY A 307 1.95 15.28 -6.03
C GLY A 307 1.98 16.80 -6.22
N VAL A 308 2.14 17.58 -5.14
CA VAL A 308 2.26 19.05 -5.26
C VAL A 308 3.70 19.53 -5.44
N ASP A 309 4.67 18.69 -5.09
CA ASP A 309 6.09 19.02 -5.23
C ASP A 309 7.04 17.82 -5.26
N GLY A 310 8.25 18.04 -5.77
CA GLY A 310 9.26 16.99 -5.93
C GLY A 310 9.13 16.18 -7.24
N PRO A 311 9.75 14.99 -7.33
CA PRO A 311 9.82 14.23 -8.58
C PRO A 311 8.49 13.70 -9.11
N LEU A 312 7.48 13.58 -8.25
CA LEU A 312 6.12 13.12 -8.60
C LEU A 312 5.13 14.28 -8.76
N ARG A 313 5.63 15.52 -8.79
CA ARG A 313 4.81 16.73 -8.93
C ARG A 313 3.94 16.64 -10.18
N ASP A 314 2.66 16.92 -10.02
CA ASP A 314 1.66 16.94 -11.07
C ASP A 314 0.79 18.20 -10.93
N ALA A 315 0.70 18.99 -12.00
CA ALA A 315 -0.06 20.24 -12.01
C ALA A 315 -1.55 20.02 -11.67
N ARG A 316 -2.10 18.84 -11.95
CA ARG A 316 -3.48 18.48 -11.61
C ARG A 316 -3.63 18.33 -10.10
N VAL A 317 -2.65 17.78 -9.38
CA VAL A 317 -2.67 17.68 -7.91
C VAL A 317 -2.49 19.05 -7.27
N GLU A 318 -1.61 19.89 -7.82
CA GLU A 318 -1.50 21.30 -7.43
C GLU A 318 -2.85 22.01 -7.61
N ARG A 319 -3.54 21.81 -8.74
CA ARG A 319 -4.86 22.40 -9.01
C ARG A 319 -5.93 21.89 -8.05
N MET A 320 -6.00 20.60 -7.77
CA MET A 320 -6.98 20.04 -6.82
C MET A 320 -6.75 20.55 -5.40
N THR A 321 -5.49 20.69 -4.98
CA THR A 321 -5.12 21.30 -3.70
C THR A 321 -5.62 22.75 -3.65
N ALA A 322 -5.35 23.55 -4.68
CA ALA A 322 -5.86 24.92 -4.78
C ALA A 322 -7.40 25.01 -4.81
N ASN A 323 -8.08 24.06 -5.45
CA ASN A 323 -9.55 24.00 -5.47
C ASN A 323 -10.12 23.71 -4.07
N MET A 324 -9.44 22.89 -3.25
CA MET A 324 -9.86 22.68 -1.87
C MET A 324 -9.72 23.95 -1.02
N LEU A 325 -8.60 24.67 -1.18
CA LEU A 325 -8.41 25.98 -0.54
C LEU A 325 -9.47 27.00 -0.99
N LYS A 326 -9.81 27.04 -2.28
CA LYS A 326 -10.92 27.84 -2.81
C LYS A 326 -12.26 27.42 -2.20
N LEU A 327 -12.52 26.12 -2.06
CA LEU A 327 -13.79 25.61 -1.56
C LEU A 327 -14.01 25.97 -0.07
N GLY A 328 -12.99 25.83 0.77
CA GLY A 328 -13.12 26.16 2.20
C GLY A 328 -13.00 27.65 2.51
N LEU A 329 -12.16 28.39 1.78
CA LEU A 329 -11.76 29.76 2.15
C LEU A 329 -12.02 30.82 1.08
N GLN A 330 -12.51 30.43 -0.10
CA GLN A 330 -12.66 31.33 -1.25
C GLN A 330 -11.33 31.95 -1.72
N LEU A 331 -10.19 31.31 -1.39
CA LEU A 331 -8.90 31.75 -1.88
C LEU A 331 -8.81 31.63 -3.41
N PRO A 332 -8.14 32.56 -4.10
CA PRO A 332 -7.99 32.51 -5.54
C PRO A 332 -7.15 31.30 -5.95
N VAL A 333 -7.51 30.68 -7.07
CA VAL A 333 -6.61 29.69 -7.69
C VAL A 333 -5.50 30.43 -8.44
N PRO A 334 -4.22 30.10 -8.20
CA PRO A 334 -3.10 30.75 -8.88
C PRO A 334 -3.25 30.69 -10.40
N ALA A 335 -2.88 31.78 -11.09
CA ALA A 335 -3.02 31.88 -12.54
C ALA A 335 -2.29 30.74 -13.29
N ALA A 336 -1.13 30.31 -12.77
CA ALA A 336 -0.36 29.18 -13.28
C ALA A 336 -1.10 27.83 -13.21
N LEU A 337 -2.14 27.72 -12.39
CA LEU A 337 -2.98 26.54 -12.22
C LEU A 337 -4.38 26.72 -12.84
N SER A 338 -4.64 27.82 -13.55
CA SER A 338 -5.94 28.08 -14.18
C SER A 338 -6.26 27.13 -15.34
N SER A 339 -5.24 26.52 -15.95
CA SER A 339 -5.32 25.50 -16.98
C SER A 339 -4.17 24.52 -16.78
N VAL A 340 -4.50 23.23 -16.67
CA VAL A 340 -3.51 22.14 -16.59
C VAL A 340 -3.67 21.23 -17.81
N GLY A 341 -2.61 20.49 -18.14
CA GLY A 341 -2.64 19.54 -19.25
C GLY A 341 -3.60 18.37 -19.01
N ALA A 342 -4.12 17.80 -20.09
CA ALA A 342 -4.91 16.58 -20.02
C ALA A 342 -4.09 15.42 -19.42
N PRO A 343 -4.74 14.42 -18.80
CA PRO A 343 -4.07 13.23 -18.32
C PRO A 343 -3.23 12.56 -19.42
N PRO A 344 -2.02 12.07 -19.11
CA PRO A 344 -1.29 11.21 -20.04
C PRO A 344 -2.15 10.00 -20.40
N SER A 345 -2.32 9.74 -21.71
CA SER A 345 -2.98 8.55 -22.22
C SER A 345 -1.99 7.74 -23.05
N ASP A 346 -1.77 6.48 -22.68
CA ASP A 346 -0.98 5.54 -23.47
C ASP A 346 -1.82 4.29 -23.74
N PRO A 347 -2.76 4.35 -24.71
CA PRO A 347 -3.66 3.24 -24.97
C PRO A 347 -2.87 2.00 -25.42
N PRO A 348 -3.32 0.78 -25.06
CA PRO A 348 -2.60 -0.45 -25.40
C PRO A 348 -2.36 -0.58 -26.89
N SER A 349 -1.15 -1.00 -27.29
CA SER A 349 -0.95 -1.50 -28.64
C SER A 349 -1.73 -2.81 -28.79
N GLY A 350 -2.89 -2.78 -29.45
CA GLY A 350 -3.84 -3.90 -29.56
C GLY A 350 -3.36 -5.11 -30.37
N ARG A 351 -2.24 -5.72 -30.00
CA ARG A 351 -1.76 -6.98 -30.58
C ARG A 351 -1.68 -8.02 -29.46
N TRP A 352 -2.17 -9.23 -29.76
CA TRP A 352 -2.13 -10.48 -28.97
C TRP A 352 -3.22 -10.80 -27.95
N ALA A 353 -4.18 -9.91 -27.68
CA ALA A 353 -5.41 -10.32 -27.02
C ALA A 353 -6.61 -9.76 -27.81
N ALA A 354 -7.59 -10.61 -28.07
CA ALA A 354 -8.77 -10.26 -28.84
C ALA A 354 -9.84 -9.60 -27.96
N SER A 355 -10.14 -10.20 -26.80
CA SER A 355 -11.27 -9.75 -25.97
C SER A 355 -11.11 -10.14 -24.50
N VAL A 356 -11.72 -9.34 -23.62
CA VAL A 356 -11.89 -9.62 -22.20
C VAL A 356 -13.38 -9.74 -21.89
N ARG A 357 -13.74 -10.75 -21.10
CA ARG A 357 -15.12 -10.92 -20.59
C ARG A 357 -15.14 -11.36 -19.13
N THR A 358 -16.18 -10.99 -18.42
CA THR A 358 -16.44 -11.47 -17.05
C THR A 358 -17.00 -12.90 -17.08
N VAL A 359 -16.46 -13.78 -16.22
CA VAL A 359 -16.91 -15.19 -16.09
C VAL A 359 -17.57 -15.49 -14.75
N ALA A 360 -17.12 -14.85 -13.68
CA ALA A 360 -17.66 -15.02 -12.34
C ALA A 360 -17.44 -13.75 -11.50
N GLY A 361 -18.24 -13.59 -10.44
CA GLY A 361 -18.13 -12.47 -9.52
C GLY A 361 -18.66 -12.80 -8.13
N GLY A 362 -18.64 -11.81 -7.24
CA GLY A 362 -19.14 -11.93 -5.86
C GLY A 362 -18.10 -12.39 -4.84
N MET A 363 -16.81 -12.27 -5.17
CA MET A 363 -15.70 -12.47 -4.23
C MET A 363 -15.33 -11.13 -3.57
N SER A 364 -14.69 -11.15 -2.39
CA SER A 364 -14.37 -9.91 -1.67
C SER A 364 -12.95 -9.40 -1.93
N GLY A 365 -12.03 -10.31 -2.24
CA GLY A 365 -10.61 -10.00 -2.41
C GLY A 365 -9.82 -11.10 -3.11
N PRO A 366 -10.24 -11.58 -4.30
CA PRO A 366 -9.57 -12.69 -4.98
C PRO A 366 -8.15 -12.27 -5.40
N ALA A 367 -7.17 -13.10 -5.08
CA ALA A 367 -5.76 -12.77 -5.25
C ALA A 367 -5.02 -13.80 -6.13
N GLY A 368 -5.48 -15.05 -6.12
CA GLY A 368 -4.92 -16.15 -6.94
C GLY A 368 -6.02 -16.98 -7.58
N VAL A 369 -5.77 -17.55 -8.76
CA VAL A 369 -6.71 -18.45 -9.46
C VAL A 369 -5.97 -19.62 -10.08
N ALA A 370 -6.62 -20.77 -10.12
CA ALA A 370 -6.18 -21.91 -10.90
C ALA A 370 -7.35 -22.76 -11.40
N GLN A 371 -7.18 -23.47 -12.52
CA GLN A 371 -8.13 -24.44 -13.04
C GLN A 371 -7.77 -25.85 -12.56
N LEU A 372 -8.75 -26.57 -12.02
CA LEU A 372 -8.65 -27.97 -11.65
C LEU A 372 -8.73 -28.89 -12.89
N PRO A 373 -8.28 -30.16 -12.79
CA PRO A 373 -8.37 -31.12 -13.88
C PRO A 373 -9.80 -31.41 -14.38
N ASP A 374 -10.82 -31.16 -13.56
CA ASP A 374 -12.24 -31.29 -13.92
C ASP A 374 -12.80 -30.07 -14.70
N GLY A 375 -11.97 -29.05 -14.93
CA GLY A 375 -12.32 -27.83 -15.64
C GLY A 375 -12.87 -26.71 -14.75
N THR A 376 -13.18 -26.97 -13.48
CA THR A 376 -13.60 -25.94 -12.52
C THR A 376 -12.43 -25.09 -12.05
N PHE A 377 -12.70 -23.89 -11.54
CA PHE A 377 -11.69 -22.98 -11.01
C PHE A 377 -11.72 -22.96 -9.50
N VAL A 378 -10.54 -22.90 -8.89
CA VAL A 378 -10.35 -22.54 -7.48
C VAL A 378 -9.69 -21.17 -7.38
N ILE A 379 -10.12 -20.36 -6.42
CA ILE A 379 -9.72 -18.97 -6.30
C ILE A 379 -9.35 -18.68 -4.83
N ALA A 380 -8.13 -18.23 -4.59
CA ALA A 380 -7.71 -17.76 -3.27
C ALA A 380 -8.24 -16.35 -3.03
N ASP A 381 -8.96 -16.14 -1.93
CA ASP A 381 -9.45 -14.83 -1.52
C ASP A 381 -8.77 -14.39 -0.23
N ALA A 382 -7.92 -13.37 -0.37
CA ALA A 382 -7.10 -12.86 0.71
C ALA A 382 -7.92 -12.02 1.71
N ARG A 383 -9.05 -11.43 1.30
CA ARG A 383 -9.95 -10.69 2.22
C ARG A 383 -10.92 -11.60 2.94
N ASP A 384 -11.43 -12.62 2.27
CA ASP A 384 -12.40 -13.55 2.86
C ASP A 384 -11.77 -14.72 3.59
N HIS A 385 -10.43 -14.86 3.57
CA HIS A 385 -9.72 -15.94 4.26
C HIS A 385 -10.20 -17.33 3.82
N ARG A 386 -10.53 -17.47 2.53
CA ARG A 386 -11.17 -18.65 1.94
C ARG A 386 -10.64 -18.97 0.56
N ILE A 387 -10.84 -20.22 0.16
CA ILE A 387 -10.72 -20.66 -1.22
C ILE A 387 -12.13 -20.85 -1.78
N TRP A 388 -12.45 -20.16 -2.88
CA TRP A 388 -13.70 -20.29 -3.62
C TRP A 388 -13.56 -21.30 -4.76
N GLN A 389 -14.69 -21.85 -5.21
CA GLN A 389 -14.80 -22.64 -6.44
C GLN A 389 -15.89 -22.07 -7.35
N THR A 390 -15.67 -22.09 -8.66
CA THR A 390 -16.66 -21.81 -9.70
C THR A 390 -16.47 -22.73 -10.91
N ASP A 391 -17.54 -23.02 -11.65
CA ASP A 391 -17.49 -23.69 -12.94
C ASP A 391 -17.28 -22.70 -14.11
N GLY A 392 -17.13 -21.41 -13.82
CA GLY A 392 -17.04 -20.34 -14.83
C GLY A 392 -18.41 -19.88 -15.36
N ALA A 393 -19.51 -20.26 -14.70
CA ALA A 393 -20.88 -19.85 -15.04
C ALA A 393 -21.47 -18.82 -14.05
N GLY A 394 -20.63 -17.94 -13.49
CA GLY A 394 -21.06 -16.80 -12.68
C GLY A 394 -21.05 -17.04 -11.17
N ALA A 395 -21.49 -18.20 -10.70
CA ALA A 395 -21.64 -18.49 -9.26
C ALA A 395 -20.32 -18.98 -8.63
N VAL A 396 -20.01 -18.47 -7.43
CA VAL A 396 -18.92 -18.94 -6.58
C VAL A 396 -19.47 -19.63 -5.34
N ARG A 397 -18.77 -20.66 -4.85
CA ARG A 397 -19.13 -21.39 -3.61
C ARG A 397 -17.88 -21.72 -2.78
N PRO A 398 -17.98 -21.84 -1.45
CA PRO A 398 -16.83 -22.18 -0.62
C PRO A 398 -16.24 -23.54 -1.03
N TYR A 399 -14.94 -23.57 -1.28
CA TYR A 399 -14.17 -24.80 -1.51
C TYR A 399 -13.47 -25.27 -0.23
N ALA A 400 -12.81 -24.33 0.46
CA ALA A 400 -12.18 -24.52 1.76
C ALA A 400 -12.07 -23.17 2.52
N GLY A 401 -11.91 -23.23 3.84
CA GLY A 401 -11.78 -22.07 4.73
C GLY A 401 -13.08 -21.72 5.47
N ASP A 402 -12.97 -21.41 6.75
CA ASP A 402 -14.06 -20.93 7.61
C ASP A 402 -14.32 -19.42 7.46
N GLY A 403 -13.41 -18.69 6.80
CA GLY A 403 -13.45 -17.25 6.55
C GLY A 403 -13.16 -16.37 7.75
N HIS A 404 -12.45 -16.91 8.74
CA HIS A 404 -12.09 -16.15 9.91
C HIS A 404 -10.79 -15.36 9.69
N PRO A 405 -10.72 -14.07 10.05
CA PRO A 405 -9.59 -13.20 9.72
C PRO A 405 -8.38 -13.35 10.65
N THR A 406 -8.07 -14.58 11.07
CA THR A 406 -6.91 -14.88 11.92
C THR A 406 -6.32 -16.25 11.58
N GLY A 407 -5.03 -16.43 11.85
CA GLY A 407 -4.33 -17.70 11.74
C GLY A 407 -4.49 -18.61 12.97
N SER A 408 -4.49 -19.94 12.79
CA SER A 408 -4.32 -20.88 13.91
C SER A 408 -4.01 -22.31 13.45
N SER A 409 -2.97 -22.91 14.03
CA SER A 409 -2.60 -24.32 13.80
C SER A 409 -3.64 -25.34 14.31
N ARG A 410 -4.60 -24.90 15.15
CA ARG A 410 -5.69 -25.76 15.63
C ARG A 410 -6.60 -26.25 14.49
N PHE A 411 -6.66 -25.50 13.39
CA PHE A 411 -7.47 -25.82 12.22
C PHE A 411 -6.61 -26.43 11.10
N ASP A 412 -5.63 -27.23 11.50
CA ASP A 412 -4.84 -28.06 10.58
C ASP A 412 -5.24 -29.53 10.67
N ASN A 413 -5.11 -30.25 9.55
CA ASN A 413 -5.57 -31.64 9.38
C ASN A 413 -7.08 -31.82 9.64
N VAL A 414 -7.88 -30.86 9.16
CA VAL A 414 -9.34 -30.81 9.32
C VAL A 414 -10.05 -30.80 7.96
N PRO A 415 -11.36 -31.10 7.89
CA PRO A 415 -12.14 -30.94 6.66
C PRO A 415 -12.04 -29.52 6.09
N GLY A 416 -12.10 -29.38 4.77
CA GLY A 416 -11.77 -28.13 4.08
C GLY A 416 -12.56 -26.91 4.55
N LEU A 417 -13.87 -27.05 4.77
CA LEU A 417 -14.73 -25.96 5.24
C LEU A 417 -14.57 -25.63 6.74
N SER A 418 -13.79 -26.42 7.47
CA SER A 418 -13.42 -26.18 8.87
C SER A 418 -11.99 -25.68 9.02
N ALA A 419 -11.20 -25.68 7.94
CA ALA A 419 -9.85 -25.16 7.95
C ALA A 419 -9.86 -23.64 8.10
N ARG A 420 -8.78 -23.08 8.65
CA ARG A 420 -8.61 -21.64 8.77
C ARG A 420 -7.37 -21.21 7.99
N PHE A 421 -7.58 -20.36 6.99
CA PHE A 421 -6.53 -19.68 6.24
C PHE A 421 -6.38 -18.26 6.77
N PHE A 422 -5.22 -17.64 6.55
CA PHE A 422 -4.99 -16.24 6.90
C PHE A 422 -4.30 -15.53 5.73
N GLY A 423 -5.11 -14.80 4.94
CA GLY A 423 -4.66 -14.10 3.74
C GLY A 423 -4.08 -15.03 2.67
N PRO A 424 -4.81 -16.07 2.18
CA PRO A 424 -4.28 -16.92 1.13
C PRO A 424 -4.14 -16.13 -0.18
N THR A 425 -2.98 -16.19 -0.81
CA THR A 425 -2.67 -15.36 -2.01
C THR A 425 -2.53 -16.16 -3.30
N ALA A 426 -2.21 -17.45 -3.22
CA ALA A 426 -2.02 -18.30 -4.39
C ALA A 426 -2.60 -19.70 -4.18
N VAL A 427 -3.08 -20.29 -5.27
CA VAL A 427 -3.54 -21.68 -5.38
C VAL A 427 -2.85 -22.34 -6.57
N LEU A 428 -2.41 -23.58 -6.40
CA LEU A 428 -1.69 -24.32 -7.43
C LEU A 428 -2.11 -25.81 -7.39
N PRO A 429 -2.92 -26.29 -8.33
CA PRO A 429 -3.35 -27.67 -8.36
C PRO A 429 -2.27 -28.61 -8.93
N ASP A 430 -2.30 -29.87 -8.49
CA ASP A 430 -1.57 -30.96 -9.14
C ASP A 430 -2.48 -31.76 -10.10
N THR A 431 -1.87 -32.67 -10.86
CA THR A 431 -2.60 -33.53 -11.82
C THR A 431 -3.53 -34.53 -11.15
N ALA A 432 -3.39 -34.78 -9.85
CA ALA A 432 -4.29 -35.61 -9.06
C ALA A 432 -5.48 -34.82 -8.49
N GLY A 433 -5.53 -33.49 -8.71
CA GLY A 433 -6.58 -32.60 -8.24
C GLY A 433 -6.41 -32.11 -6.81
N ASN A 434 -5.27 -32.36 -6.14
CA ASN A 434 -4.98 -31.68 -4.88
C ASN A 434 -4.64 -30.22 -5.18
N VAL A 435 -4.89 -29.32 -4.22
CA VAL A 435 -4.59 -27.89 -4.37
C VAL A 435 -3.59 -27.46 -3.31
N TYR A 436 -2.44 -26.94 -3.72
CA TYR A 436 -1.49 -26.29 -2.83
C TYR A 436 -1.87 -24.82 -2.66
N VAL A 437 -1.76 -24.30 -1.44
CA VAL A 437 -2.17 -22.94 -1.08
C VAL A 437 -1.02 -22.23 -0.40
N ALA A 438 -0.67 -21.04 -0.88
CA ALA A 438 0.18 -20.12 -0.17
C ALA A 438 -0.67 -19.40 0.89
N ASP A 439 -0.58 -19.87 2.14
CA ASP A 439 -1.34 -19.35 3.28
C ASP A 439 -0.49 -18.26 3.95
N THR A 440 -0.46 -17.09 3.30
CA THR A 440 0.63 -16.11 3.38
C THR A 440 0.89 -15.62 4.79
N HIS A 441 -0.15 -15.18 5.52
CA HIS A 441 0.05 -14.64 6.86
C HIS A 441 0.26 -15.75 7.90
N ASN A 442 -0.16 -16.97 7.61
CA ASN A 442 0.20 -18.13 8.42
C ASN A 442 1.65 -18.58 8.22
N CYS A 443 2.40 -18.03 7.24
CA CYS A 443 3.79 -18.40 6.96
C CYS A 443 3.98 -19.87 6.55
N VAL A 444 2.99 -20.47 5.87
CA VAL A 444 2.97 -21.90 5.52
C VAL A 444 2.46 -22.15 4.11
N ILE A 445 2.85 -23.29 3.54
CA ILE A 445 2.20 -23.88 2.36
C ILE A 445 1.26 -24.99 2.83
N ARG A 446 -0.02 -24.89 2.47
CA ARG A 446 -1.07 -25.86 2.81
C ARG A 446 -1.42 -26.70 1.59
N LYS A 447 -2.00 -27.88 1.80
CA LYS A 447 -2.57 -28.75 0.78
C LYS A 447 -4.03 -29.01 1.09
N ILE A 448 -4.89 -28.83 0.11
CA ILE A 448 -6.27 -29.31 0.08
C ILE A 448 -6.26 -30.65 -0.65
N GLY A 449 -6.55 -31.73 0.06
CA GLY A 449 -6.60 -33.07 -0.53
C GLY A 449 -7.77 -33.22 -1.50
N ASN A 450 -7.59 -33.98 -2.58
CA ASN A 450 -8.69 -34.43 -3.45
C ASN A 450 -9.43 -35.63 -2.84
N ASP A 451 -9.84 -35.50 -1.59
CA ASP A 451 -10.67 -36.47 -0.88
C ASP A 451 -12.09 -35.92 -0.68
N ALA A 452 -13.01 -36.77 -0.22
CA ALA A 452 -14.42 -36.38 -0.05
C ALA A 452 -14.64 -35.22 0.94
N LYS A 453 -13.68 -34.97 1.85
CA LYS A 453 -13.75 -33.91 2.87
C LYS A 453 -12.90 -32.69 2.50
N ARG A 454 -12.13 -32.76 1.41
CA ARG A 454 -11.10 -31.78 1.06
C ARG A 454 -10.19 -31.49 2.24
N THR A 455 -9.64 -32.53 2.87
CA THR A 455 -8.83 -32.38 4.10
C THR A 455 -7.70 -31.37 3.85
N VAL A 456 -7.58 -30.36 4.72
CA VAL A 456 -6.53 -29.34 4.64
C VAL A 456 -5.43 -29.69 5.61
N SER A 457 -4.20 -29.84 5.13
CA SER A 457 -3.01 -30.12 5.93
C SER A 457 -1.85 -29.18 5.58
N THR A 458 -0.96 -28.94 6.53
CA THR A 458 0.29 -28.21 6.28
C THR A 458 1.31 -29.11 5.60
N VAL A 459 1.92 -28.62 4.52
CA VAL A 459 3.00 -29.33 3.80
C VAL A 459 4.36 -28.86 4.30
N ALA A 460 4.55 -27.54 4.44
CA ALA A 460 5.79 -26.95 4.91
C ALA A 460 5.58 -25.58 5.57
N GLY A 461 6.53 -25.20 6.43
CA GLY A 461 6.48 -23.97 7.22
C GLY A 461 5.93 -24.18 8.63
N ALA A 462 5.94 -23.11 9.43
CA ALA A 462 5.38 -23.12 10.78
C ALA A 462 4.45 -21.91 10.99
N PHE A 463 3.26 -22.18 11.54
CA PHE A 463 2.22 -21.17 11.73
C PHE A 463 2.73 -19.94 12.48
N MET A 464 2.56 -18.76 11.87
CA MET A 464 2.90 -17.46 12.45
C MET A 464 4.38 -17.31 12.86
N ALA A 465 5.26 -18.18 12.36
CA ALA A 465 6.68 -18.18 12.66
C ALA A 465 7.47 -17.82 11.39
N ALA A 466 7.60 -16.51 11.14
CA ALA A 466 8.33 -15.99 10.00
C ALA A 466 9.84 -16.34 10.07
N GLY A 467 10.46 -16.54 8.91
CA GLY A 467 11.90 -16.73 8.76
C GLY A 467 12.26 -17.41 7.45
N ASN A 468 13.54 -17.60 7.15
CA ASN A 468 14.02 -18.12 5.86
C ASN A 468 14.75 -19.47 5.95
N ALA A 469 14.64 -20.19 7.07
CA ALA A 469 15.31 -21.47 7.27
C ALA A 469 14.85 -22.51 6.24
N ASP A 470 15.81 -23.18 5.62
CA ASP A 470 15.58 -24.41 4.85
C ASP A 470 15.32 -25.59 5.80
N GLY A 471 14.66 -26.64 5.32
CA GLY A 471 14.33 -27.80 6.14
C GLY A 471 13.16 -28.60 5.61
N ILE A 472 12.76 -29.63 6.36
CA ILE A 472 11.65 -30.52 5.98
C ILE A 472 10.40 -30.18 6.79
N GLY A 473 9.27 -30.01 6.10
CA GLY A 473 7.96 -29.78 6.72
C GLY A 473 7.97 -28.58 7.67
N ALA A 474 7.65 -28.81 8.94
CA ALA A 474 7.60 -27.78 9.99
C ALA A 474 8.96 -27.23 10.42
N ALA A 475 10.09 -27.80 9.96
CA ALA A 475 11.42 -27.25 10.20
C ALA A 475 11.75 -26.07 9.25
N ALA A 476 11.15 -26.05 8.05
CA ALA A 476 11.27 -24.92 7.14
C ALA A 476 10.57 -23.67 7.69
N ARG A 477 11.02 -22.50 7.27
CA ARG A 477 10.38 -21.21 7.58
C ARG A 477 10.14 -20.43 6.29
N PHE A 478 8.99 -19.75 6.24
CA PHE A 478 8.67 -18.74 5.23
C PHE A 478 8.38 -17.42 5.93
N GLY A 479 8.56 -16.30 5.26
CA GLY A 479 8.26 -14.98 5.79
C GLY A 479 6.89 -14.50 5.35
N MET A 480 6.59 -14.60 4.06
CA MET A 480 5.29 -14.30 3.43
C MET A 480 5.27 -15.03 2.07
N PRO A 481 4.94 -16.33 2.04
CA PRO A 481 4.87 -17.05 0.77
C PRO A 481 3.69 -16.51 -0.06
N MET A 482 3.95 -16.11 -1.30
CA MET A 482 2.97 -15.52 -2.21
C MET A 482 2.81 -16.36 -3.49
N GLY A 483 3.28 -15.86 -4.65
CA GLY A 483 3.19 -16.57 -5.92
C GLY A 483 3.83 -17.96 -5.88
N MET A 484 3.21 -18.91 -6.59
CA MET A 484 3.68 -20.29 -6.72
C MET A 484 3.61 -20.76 -8.18
N ALA A 485 4.59 -21.56 -8.60
CA ALA A 485 4.59 -22.22 -9.91
C ALA A 485 5.26 -23.59 -9.82
N TRP A 486 4.79 -24.56 -10.61
CA TRP A 486 5.47 -25.86 -10.73
C TRP A 486 6.79 -25.68 -11.48
N LEU A 487 7.89 -26.15 -10.88
CA LEU A 487 9.18 -26.31 -11.55
C LEU A 487 9.20 -27.57 -12.41
N ASP A 488 8.65 -28.65 -11.84
CA ASP A 488 8.49 -29.96 -12.43
C ASP A 488 7.32 -30.69 -11.74
N SER A 489 7.20 -32.01 -11.88
CA SER A 489 6.09 -32.80 -11.31
C SER A 489 6.07 -32.89 -9.78
N THR A 490 7.15 -32.55 -9.09
CA THR A 490 7.28 -32.70 -7.63
C THR A 490 7.74 -31.43 -6.93
N HIS A 491 8.22 -30.42 -7.66
CA HIS A 491 8.78 -29.22 -7.06
C HIS A 491 7.93 -27.97 -7.36
N ILE A 492 7.59 -27.23 -6.32
CA ILE A 492 6.93 -25.92 -6.40
C ILE A 492 7.95 -24.82 -6.10
N VAL A 493 8.09 -23.86 -7.01
CA VAL A 493 8.80 -22.60 -6.76
C VAL A 493 7.86 -21.63 -6.05
N ILE A 494 8.37 -20.95 -5.04
CA ILE A 494 7.60 -20.05 -4.17
C ILE A 494 8.31 -18.69 -4.10
N ALA A 495 7.57 -17.61 -4.31
CA ALA A 495 8.00 -16.26 -3.97
C ALA A 495 7.83 -16.04 -2.46
N ASP A 496 8.93 -16.00 -1.71
CA ASP A 496 8.93 -15.79 -0.26
C ASP A 496 9.22 -14.32 0.04
N ALA A 497 8.16 -13.52 -0.01
CA ALA A 497 8.21 -12.10 -0.27
C ALA A 497 8.98 -11.33 0.81
N SER A 498 8.62 -11.48 2.09
CA SER A 498 9.27 -10.72 3.17
C SER A 498 10.71 -11.17 3.46
N ASN A 499 11.09 -12.37 3.01
CA ASN A 499 12.47 -12.86 3.11
C ASN A 499 13.35 -12.45 1.93
N ALA A 500 12.81 -11.75 0.93
CA ALA A 500 13.50 -11.44 -0.31
C ALA A 500 14.17 -12.70 -0.93
N ALA A 501 13.40 -13.79 -1.01
CA ALA A 501 13.91 -15.09 -1.45
C ALA A 501 12.95 -15.80 -2.42
N ILE A 502 13.52 -16.64 -3.27
CA ILE A 502 12.79 -17.63 -4.08
C ILE A 502 13.11 -19.00 -3.51
N ARG A 503 12.08 -19.76 -3.13
CA ARG A 503 12.19 -21.05 -2.43
C ARG A 503 11.68 -22.17 -3.34
N VAL A 504 12.13 -23.40 -3.08
CA VAL A 504 11.65 -24.60 -3.78
C VAL A 504 11.20 -25.62 -2.75
N LEU A 505 9.96 -26.08 -2.87
CA LEU A 505 9.34 -27.13 -2.06
C LEU A 505 9.23 -28.42 -2.90
N ASP A 506 9.86 -29.49 -2.46
CA ASP A 506 9.54 -30.86 -2.90
C ASP A 506 8.30 -31.34 -2.15
N VAL A 507 7.20 -31.56 -2.87
CA VAL A 507 5.91 -31.94 -2.25
C VAL A 507 5.87 -33.41 -1.79
N LEU A 508 6.80 -34.26 -2.22
CA LEU A 508 6.89 -35.66 -1.81
C LEU A 508 7.69 -35.80 -0.52
N THR A 509 8.84 -35.15 -0.43
CA THR A 509 9.71 -35.21 0.74
C THR A 509 9.43 -34.11 1.76
N GLN A 510 8.64 -33.11 1.38
CA GLN A 510 8.38 -31.87 2.14
C GLN A 510 9.64 -31.02 2.38
N ALA A 511 10.73 -31.29 1.65
CA ALA A 511 11.96 -30.52 1.76
C ALA A 511 11.80 -29.15 1.10
N VAL A 512 12.17 -28.11 1.82
CA VAL A 512 12.27 -26.73 1.33
C VAL A 512 13.74 -26.33 1.25
N SER A 513 14.13 -25.78 0.10
CA SER A 513 15.45 -25.22 -0.13
C SER A 513 15.37 -23.81 -0.73
N THR A 514 16.43 -23.03 -0.57
CA THR A 514 16.53 -21.70 -1.17
C THR A 514 17.13 -21.77 -2.59
N LEU A 515 16.40 -21.22 -3.57
CA LEU A 515 16.84 -21.12 -4.97
C LEU A 515 17.63 -19.83 -5.21
N ALA A 516 17.14 -18.71 -4.66
CA ALA A 516 17.78 -17.40 -4.70
C ALA A 516 17.44 -16.60 -3.44
N VAL A 517 18.36 -15.74 -2.99
CA VAL A 517 18.15 -14.83 -1.85
C VAL A 517 18.88 -13.52 -2.06
N SER A 518 18.33 -12.42 -1.55
CA SER A 518 18.91 -11.08 -1.69
C SER A 518 20.08 -10.84 -0.72
N HIS A 519 21.17 -10.26 -1.21
CA HIS A 519 22.41 -9.97 -0.44
C HIS A 519 22.70 -8.48 -0.21
N GLY A 520 21.72 -7.59 -0.42
CA GLY A 520 21.93 -6.14 -0.28
C GLY A 520 20.65 -5.33 -0.43
N GLY A 521 20.77 -4.01 -0.20
CA GLY A 521 19.66 -3.07 -0.36
C GLY A 521 19.43 -2.64 -1.80
N ASP A 522 20.51 -2.41 -2.57
CA ASP A 522 20.44 -2.02 -3.97
C ASP A 522 20.36 -3.26 -4.86
N GLU A 523 19.40 -3.28 -5.80
CA GLU A 523 19.26 -4.42 -6.71
C GLU A 523 20.49 -4.63 -7.57
N LYS A 524 20.88 -5.89 -7.70
CA LYS A 524 22.08 -6.29 -8.44
C LYS A 524 21.93 -7.70 -9.00
N ASP A 525 22.30 -7.85 -10.26
CA ASP A 525 22.37 -9.14 -10.95
C ASP A 525 23.60 -9.95 -10.50
N GLY A 526 23.54 -11.28 -10.64
CA GLY A 526 24.64 -12.18 -10.32
C GLY A 526 24.21 -13.53 -9.78
N PRO A 527 25.16 -14.35 -9.28
CA PRO A 527 24.85 -15.65 -8.69
C PRO A 527 23.77 -15.58 -7.59
N ALA A 528 22.75 -16.43 -7.70
CA ALA A 528 21.53 -16.36 -6.91
C ALA A 528 21.71 -16.50 -5.39
N LEU A 529 22.77 -17.16 -4.94
CA LEU A 529 22.99 -17.47 -3.51
C LEU A 529 24.19 -16.74 -2.89
N THR A 530 24.90 -15.92 -3.66
CA THR A 530 26.12 -15.26 -3.16
C THR A 530 26.27 -13.79 -3.51
N ALA A 531 25.53 -13.28 -4.51
CA ALA A 531 25.73 -11.91 -4.97
C ALA A 531 24.48 -11.18 -5.45
N ALA A 532 23.43 -11.90 -5.87
CA ALA A 532 22.21 -11.27 -6.33
C ALA A 532 21.55 -10.43 -5.23
N SER A 533 20.95 -9.31 -5.60
CA SER A 533 20.08 -8.52 -4.73
C SER A 533 18.83 -8.11 -5.49
N PHE A 534 17.69 -8.28 -4.83
CA PHE A 534 16.36 -7.96 -5.33
C PHE A 534 15.43 -7.73 -4.13
N GLN A 535 14.34 -6.99 -4.36
CA GLN A 535 13.43 -6.63 -3.27
C GLN A 535 12.09 -7.33 -3.40
N ARG A 536 11.68 -7.99 -2.31
CA ARG A 536 10.34 -8.50 -2.03
C ARG A 536 9.65 -9.16 -3.25
N PRO A 537 10.10 -10.36 -3.68
CA PRO A 537 9.51 -11.04 -4.81
C PRO A 537 8.07 -11.46 -4.51
N THR A 538 7.11 -11.16 -5.37
CA THR A 538 5.68 -11.45 -5.11
C THR A 538 5.08 -12.49 -6.05
N ALA A 539 5.69 -12.70 -7.21
CA ALA A 539 5.19 -13.56 -8.27
C ALA A 539 6.32 -14.40 -8.87
N VAL A 540 6.01 -15.64 -9.28
CA VAL A 540 6.94 -16.54 -9.98
C VAL A 540 6.25 -17.21 -11.16
N ALA A 541 7.00 -17.50 -12.22
CA ALA A 541 6.60 -18.35 -13.33
C ALA A 541 7.79 -19.20 -13.78
N VAL A 542 7.52 -20.34 -14.40
CA VAL A 542 8.55 -21.26 -14.87
C VAL A 542 8.36 -21.52 -16.36
N ALA A 543 9.43 -21.39 -17.13
CA ALA A 543 9.45 -21.78 -18.53
C ALA A 543 9.77 -23.29 -18.68
N PRO A 544 9.35 -23.95 -19.78
CA PRO A 544 9.64 -25.36 -20.02
C PRO A 544 11.13 -25.73 -20.05
N ASP A 545 12.02 -24.75 -20.26
CA ASP A 545 13.47 -24.93 -20.23
C ASP A 545 14.06 -24.89 -18.81
N GLY A 546 13.22 -24.75 -17.78
CA GLY A 546 13.60 -24.72 -16.38
C GLY A 546 14.00 -23.33 -15.86
N ARG A 547 13.98 -22.28 -16.69
CA ARG A 547 14.20 -20.91 -16.20
C ARG A 547 13.04 -20.48 -15.31
N VAL A 548 13.38 -19.83 -14.20
CA VAL A 548 12.43 -19.31 -13.22
C VAL A 548 12.41 -17.79 -13.34
N PHE A 549 11.23 -17.22 -13.58
CA PHE A 549 11.01 -15.78 -13.66
C PHE A 549 10.31 -15.31 -12.40
N PHE A 550 10.59 -14.08 -11.99
CA PHE A 550 9.93 -13.48 -10.84
C PHE A 550 9.80 -11.96 -10.96
N VAL A 551 8.85 -11.41 -10.22
CA VAL A 551 8.63 -9.96 -10.10
C VAL A 551 9.19 -9.49 -8.76
N ALA A 552 10.11 -8.53 -8.79
CA ALA A 552 10.54 -7.77 -7.62
C ALA A 552 9.77 -6.45 -7.57
N SER A 553 8.65 -6.48 -6.83
CA SER A 553 7.59 -5.47 -6.96
C SER A 553 7.99 -4.04 -6.54
N PRO A 554 8.69 -3.80 -5.42
CA PRO A 554 9.11 -2.45 -5.03
C PRO A 554 9.94 -1.71 -6.09
N SER A 555 10.73 -2.47 -6.85
CA SER A 555 11.60 -1.93 -7.88
C SER A 555 10.90 -1.83 -9.25
N GLY A 556 9.70 -2.41 -9.41
CA GLY A 556 9.03 -2.54 -10.70
C GLY A 556 9.80 -3.42 -11.70
N THR A 557 10.63 -4.36 -11.22
CA THR A 557 11.52 -5.15 -12.07
C THR A 557 11.01 -6.58 -12.27
N VAL A 558 11.27 -7.11 -13.46
CA VAL A 558 11.08 -8.53 -13.81
C VAL A 558 12.45 -9.14 -14.00
N LYS A 559 12.70 -10.28 -13.35
CA LYS A 559 14.00 -10.96 -13.33
C LYS A 559 13.84 -12.42 -13.71
N VAL A 560 14.95 -13.03 -14.12
CA VAL A 560 15.06 -14.46 -14.41
C VAL A 560 16.22 -15.08 -13.65
N ILE A 561 16.04 -16.32 -13.19
CA ILE A 561 17.05 -17.21 -12.65
C ILE A 561 17.41 -18.19 -13.77
N GLY A 562 18.67 -18.13 -14.21
CA GLY A 562 19.22 -19.03 -15.22
C GLY A 562 19.33 -20.48 -14.75
N THR A 563 19.51 -21.39 -15.70
CA THR A 563 19.78 -22.81 -15.45
C THR A 563 21.27 -23.15 -15.40
N ASP A 564 22.13 -22.14 -15.45
CA ASP A 564 23.57 -22.30 -15.25
C ASP A 564 23.90 -22.75 -13.81
N ALA A 565 25.11 -23.24 -13.59
CA ALA A 565 25.52 -23.78 -12.30
C ALA A 565 25.42 -22.78 -11.13
N SER A 566 25.53 -21.48 -11.41
CA SER A 566 25.39 -20.41 -10.42
C SER A 566 23.98 -19.85 -10.31
N ARG A 567 23.05 -20.34 -11.15
CA ARG A 567 21.66 -19.90 -11.24
C ARG A 567 21.59 -18.38 -11.35
N THR A 568 22.27 -17.82 -12.34
CA THR A 568 22.48 -16.37 -12.44
C THR A 568 21.14 -15.63 -12.46
N VAL A 569 20.95 -14.69 -11.53
CA VAL A 569 19.82 -13.76 -11.54
C VAL A 569 20.15 -12.63 -12.51
N THR A 570 19.27 -12.42 -13.49
CA THR A 570 19.40 -11.38 -14.51
C THR A 570 18.14 -10.53 -14.59
N THR A 571 18.31 -9.21 -14.68
CA THR A 571 17.20 -8.26 -14.84
C THR A 571 16.76 -8.16 -16.30
N LEU A 572 15.46 -8.32 -16.53
CA LEU A 572 14.83 -8.27 -17.86
C LEU A 572 14.00 -7.01 -18.05
N VAL A 573 13.41 -6.47 -16.99
CA VAL A 573 12.73 -5.16 -17.01
C VAL A 573 13.32 -4.31 -15.90
N ALA A 574 13.84 -3.14 -16.27
CA ALA A 574 14.67 -2.27 -15.44
C ALA A 574 14.23 -0.79 -15.44
N GLY A 575 13.14 -0.43 -16.15
CA GLY A 575 12.70 0.97 -16.22
C GLY A 575 12.07 1.49 -14.91
N GLY A 576 11.68 0.60 -14.00
CA GLY A 576 11.12 0.94 -12.69
C GLY A 576 9.62 1.23 -12.72
N LEU A 577 9.13 1.95 -11.71
CA LEU A 577 7.71 2.25 -11.56
C LEU A 577 7.19 3.23 -12.64
N GLY A 578 5.98 2.99 -13.13
CA GLY A 578 5.30 3.72 -14.21
C GLY A 578 4.59 2.77 -15.17
N PHE A 579 4.15 3.24 -16.35
CA PHE A 579 3.34 2.44 -17.29
C PHE A 579 3.94 2.28 -18.70
N ALA A 580 5.08 2.89 -19.00
CA ALA A 580 5.65 2.94 -20.34
C ALA A 580 5.93 1.54 -20.93
N ASP A 581 5.54 1.31 -22.19
CA ASP A 581 5.96 0.18 -23.01
C ASP A 581 7.35 0.41 -23.63
N GLY A 582 7.96 -0.64 -24.22
CA GLY A 582 9.21 -0.53 -24.97
C GLY A 582 10.28 -1.56 -24.58
N PRO A 583 11.58 -1.28 -24.82
CA PRO A 583 12.65 -2.18 -24.43
C PRO A 583 12.72 -2.33 -22.91
N GLY A 584 13.21 -3.47 -22.41
CA GLY A 584 13.27 -3.78 -20.99
C GLY A 584 14.01 -2.73 -20.15
N THR A 585 14.97 -2.01 -20.74
CA THR A 585 15.68 -0.89 -20.09
C THR A 585 14.83 0.36 -19.86
N GLY A 586 13.78 0.56 -20.65
CA GLY A 586 12.91 1.75 -20.58
C GLY A 586 11.47 1.45 -20.15
N ALA A 587 11.03 0.21 -20.26
CA ALA A 587 9.67 -0.20 -19.90
C ALA A 587 9.43 -0.07 -18.39
N ARG A 588 8.26 0.49 -18.03
CA ARG A 588 7.87 0.77 -16.65
C ARG A 588 6.60 0.02 -16.28
N LEU A 589 6.61 -0.56 -15.09
CA LEU A 589 5.55 -1.41 -14.55
C LEU A 589 5.25 -1.01 -13.10
N VAL A 590 4.05 -1.31 -12.61
CA VAL A 590 3.67 -1.29 -11.19
C VAL A 590 3.14 -2.69 -10.80
N PRO A 591 3.99 -3.75 -10.87
CA PRO A 591 3.56 -5.14 -10.91
C PRO A 591 3.52 -5.82 -9.54
N GLN A 592 2.51 -6.67 -9.30
CA GLN A 592 2.39 -7.46 -8.06
C GLN A 592 1.57 -8.75 -8.28
N MET A 593 2.02 -9.85 -7.65
CA MET A 593 1.39 -11.19 -7.57
C MET A 593 1.24 -12.02 -8.86
N GLY A 594 0.76 -11.43 -9.96
CA GLY A 594 0.48 -12.17 -11.20
C GLY A 594 1.69 -12.29 -12.12
N LEU A 595 2.14 -13.52 -12.37
CA LEU A 595 3.13 -13.84 -13.40
C LEU A 595 2.81 -15.21 -14.00
N LEU A 596 2.71 -15.28 -15.32
CA LEU A 596 2.40 -16.51 -16.06
C LEU A 596 3.33 -16.66 -17.26
N TRP A 597 3.89 -17.84 -17.46
CA TRP A 597 4.53 -18.18 -18.73
C TRP A 597 3.48 -18.57 -19.77
N LEU A 598 3.53 -17.97 -20.96
CA LEU A 598 2.65 -18.30 -22.07
C LEU A 598 3.42 -18.22 -23.40
N ASN A 599 3.48 -19.33 -24.14
CA ASN A 599 3.94 -19.38 -25.54
C ASN A 599 5.26 -18.63 -25.84
N GLY A 600 6.27 -18.76 -24.98
CA GLY A 600 7.59 -18.13 -25.19
C GLY A 600 7.74 -16.74 -24.56
N GLY A 601 6.69 -16.21 -23.95
CA GLY A 601 6.70 -14.94 -23.22
C GLY A 601 6.13 -15.07 -21.81
N LEU A 602 6.06 -13.94 -21.12
CA LEU A 602 5.41 -13.80 -19.82
C LEU A 602 4.22 -12.86 -19.94
N ILE A 603 3.15 -13.19 -19.23
CA ILE A 603 2.11 -12.23 -18.87
C ILE A 603 2.36 -11.80 -17.43
N VAL A 604 2.50 -10.50 -17.23
CA VAL A 604 2.70 -9.87 -15.93
C VAL A 604 1.44 -9.08 -15.58
N SER A 605 0.92 -9.29 -14.38
CA SER A 605 -0.14 -8.43 -13.84
C SER A 605 0.46 -7.13 -13.35
N ASP A 606 -0.12 -6.03 -13.83
CA ASP A 606 0.32 -4.67 -13.55
C ASP A 606 -0.82 -3.88 -12.88
N PRO A 607 -1.18 -4.24 -11.63
CA PRO A 607 -2.39 -3.76 -10.97
C PRO A 607 -2.44 -2.24 -10.79
N GLY A 608 -1.28 -1.61 -10.54
CA GLY A 608 -1.22 -0.16 -10.35
C GLY A 608 -1.46 0.64 -11.63
N ASN A 609 -1.33 0.01 -12.80
CA ASN A 609 -1.63 0.59 -14.10
C ASN A 609 -2.89 0.00 -14.75
N GLN A 610 -3.64 -0.87 -14.07
CA GLN A 610 -4.86 -1.51 -14.57
C GLN A 610 -4.66 -2.23 -15.92
N ARG A 611 -3.54 -2.95 -16.04
CA ARG A 611 -3.10 -3.61 -17.28
C ARG A 611 -2.58 -5.02 -17.03
N LEU A 612 -2.59 -5.81 -18.09
CA LEU A 612 -1.76 -7.01 -18.25
C LEU A 612 -0.64 -6.69 -19.25
N ARG A 613 0.58 -7.12 -18.96
CA ARG A 613 1.77 -6.79 -19.75
C ARG A 613 2.37 -8.05 -20.35
N TRP A 614 2.64 -8.03 -21.64
CA TRP A 614 3.39 -9.07 -22.33
C TRP A 614 4.88 -8.72 -22.29
N VAL A 615 5.69 -9.61 -21.72
CA VAL A 615 7.15 -9.50 -21.73
C VAL A 615 7.69 -10.59 -22.65
N SER A 616 8.42 -10.20 -23.69
CA SER A 616 9.21 -11.12 -24.52
C SER A 616 10.64 -11.14 -23.95
N PRO A 617 10.99 -12.17 -23.15
CA PRO A 617 12.25 -12.17 -22.42
C PRO A 617 13.44 -12.36 -23.35
N GLY A 618 14.38 -11.42 -23.31
CA GLY A 618 15.71 -11.56 -23.91
C GLY A 618 16.71 -12.22 -22.95
N ALA A 619 17.99 -12.13 -23.30
CA ALA A 619 19.08 -12.51 -22.39
C ALA A 619 19.29 -11.47 -21.27
N THR A 620 19.04 -10.20 -21.58
CA THR A 620 19.15 -9.04 -20.68
C THR A 620 18.01 -8.05 -20.94
N ALA A 621 17.92 -6.98 -20.14
CA ALA A 621 16.97 -5.89 -20.35
C ALA A 621 17.06 -5.23 -21.75
N ASP A 622 18.25 -5.14 -22.34
CA ASP A 622 18.44 -4.54 -23.68
C ASP A 622 17.79 -5.36 -24.81
N SER A 623 17.70 -6.67 -24.60
CA SER A 623 17.13 -7.63 -25.55
C SER A 623 15.70 -8.06 -25.20
N THR A 624 15.15 -7.52 -24.11
CA THR A 624 13.78 -7.77 -23.66
C THR A 624 12.85 -6.69 -24.21
N THR A 625 11.62 -7.04 -24.56
CA THR A 625 10.58 -6.07 -24.94
C THR A 625 9.33 -6.26 -24.11
N VAL A 626 8.71 -5.16 -23.70
CA VAL A 626 7.49 -5.11 -22.89
C VAL A 626 6.43 -4.32 -23.63
N GLN A 627 5.23 -4.87 -23.70
CA GLN A 627 4.08 -4.21 -24.31
C GLN A 627 2.81 -4.49 -23.51
N THR A 628 1.85 -3.56 -23.56
CA THR A 628 0.55 -3.78 -22.96
C THR A 628 -0.20 -4.85 -23.75
N TRP A 629 -0.62 -5.92 -23.06
CA TRP A 629 -1.31 -7.06 -23.64
C TRP A 629 -2.83 -6.87 -23.63
N ALA A 630 -3.37 -6.41 -22.50
CA ALA A 630 -4.78 -6.10 -22.32
C ALA A 630 -4.97 -5.03 -21.23
N GLY A 631 -6.09 -4.31 -21.27
CA GLY A 631 -6.48 -3.31 -20.27
C GLY A 631 -6.25 -1.89 -20.76
N SER A 632 -7.29 -1.05 -20.77
CA SER A 632 -7.24 0.34 -21.24
C SER A 632 -6.37 1.26 -20.39
N GLY A 633 -5.96 0.81 -19.20
CA GLY A 633 -5.30 1.63 -18.18
C GLY A 633 -6.26 2.55 -17.41
N ARG A 634 -7.56 2.51 -17.72
CA ARG A 634 -8.60 3.10 -16.85
C ARG A 634 -9.08 2.04 -15.86
N SER A 635 -9.34 2.46 -14.64
CA SER A 635 -9.94 1.61 -13.62
C SER A 635 -11.42 1.36 -13.93
N GLY A 636 -11.84 0.09 -13.90
CA GLY A 636 -13.23 -0.31 -14.11
C GLY A 636 -13.34 -1.79 -14.46
N THR A 637 -14.55 -2.26 -14.78
CA THR A 637 -14.84 -3.68 -15.09
C THR A 637 -15.45 -3.89 -16.48
N ASP A 638 -15.35 -2.91 -17.37
CA ASP A 638 -15.90 -2.99 -18.71
C ASP A 638 -15.28 -4.16 -19.49
N ASP A 639 -16.15 -5.00 -20.06
CA ASP A 639 -15.81 -6.05 -21.01
C ASP A 639 -15.65 -5.47 -22.42
N GLY A 640 -15.00 -6.20 -23.33
CA GLY A 640 -14.88 -5.78 -24.73
C GLY A 640 -13.60 -6.25 -25.40
N SER A 641 -13.12 -5.48 -26.38
CA SER A 641 -11.80 -5.72 -26.97
C SER A 641 -10.71 -5.53 -25.93
N ALA A 642 -9.59 -6.24 -26.06
CA ALA A 642 -8.54 -6.20 -25.05
C ALA A 642 -7.95 -4.80 -24.79
N SER A 643 -7.95 -3.92 -25.80
CA SER A 643 -7.50 -2.54 -25.67
C SER A 643 -8.53 -1.60 -25.02
N ALA A 644 -9.82 -1.95 -25.04
CA ALA A 644 -10.91 -1.12 -24.50
C ALA A 644 -11.38 -1.59 -23.12
N ALA A 645 -11.28 -2.90 -22.85
CA ALA A 645 -11.65 -3.45 -21.55
C ALA A 645 -10.86 -2.80 -20.42
N SER A 646 -11.51 -2.53 -19.31
CA SER A 646 -10.87 -1.99 -18.10
C SER A 646 -10.70 -3.08 -17.06
N PHE A 647 -9.66 -2.94 -16.23
CA PHE A 647 -9.44 -3.81 -15.08
C PHE A 647 -9.47 -3.04 -13.75
N GLU A 648 -9.90 -3.71 -12.68
CA GLU A 648 -9.83 -3.21 -11.31
C GLU A 648 -8.90 -4.11 -10.46
N THR A 649 -7.63 -3.74 -10.37
CA THR A 649 -6.58 -4.51 -9.65
C THR A 649 -6.43 -5.95 -10.18
N PRO A 650 -5.96 -6.15 -11.44
CA PRO A 650 -5.65 -7.49 -11.95
C PRO A 650 -4.50 -8.14 -11.14
N LEU A 651 -4.72 -9.35 -10.61
CA LEU A 651 -3.76 -10.06 -9.76
C LEU A 651 -3.43 -11.45 -10.32
N GLY A 652 -3.83 -12.53 -9.66
CA GLY A 652 -3.50 -13.90 -10.06
C GLY A 652 -3.90 -14.23 -11.50
N LEU A 653 -3.03 -14.97 -12.19
CA LEU A 653 -3.17 -15.37 -13.58
C LEU A 653 -3.17 -16.89 -13.71
N TRP A 654 -3.93 -17.42 -14.66
CA TRP A 654 -3.92 -18.85 -15.01
C TRP A 654 -4.13 -19.08 -16.50
N SER A 655 -3.40 -20.04 -17.09
CA SER A 655 -3.66 -20.48 -18.47
C SER A 655 -4.69 -21.61 -18.46
N GLY A 656 -5.86 -21.36 -19.05
CA GLY A 656 -6.91 -22.36 -19.19
C GLY A 656 -6.62 -23.40 -20.26
N THR A 657 -7.26 -24.56 -20.14
CA THR A 657 -7.21 -25.64 -21.15
C THR A 657 -7.94 -25.29 -22.45
N ASP A 658 -8.80 -24.27 -22.42
CA ASP A 658 -9.52 -23.71 -23.55
C ASP A 658 -8.71 -22.66 -24.34
N GLY A 659 -7.47 -22.39 -23.90
CA GLY A 659 -6.57 -21.40 -24.51
C GLY A 659 -6.78 -19.96 -24.03
N ASN A 660 -7.75 -19.69 -23.15
CA ASN A 660 -7.90 -18.38 -22.53
C ASN A 660 -6.92 -18.21 -21.36
N VAL A 661 -6.57 -16.96 -21.06
CA VAL A 661 -5.92 -16.59 -19.80
C VAL A 661 -6.97 -16.07 -18.84
N TYR A 662 -6.99 -16.60 -17.64
CA TYR A 662 -7.90 -16.18 -16.58
C TYR A 662 -7.16 -15.26 -15.62
N VAL A 663 -7.81 -14.17 -15.23
CA VAL A 663 -7.28 -13.18 -14.28
C VAL A 663 -8.33 -12.87 -13.22
N VAL A 664 -7.93 -12.84 -11.96
CA VAL A 664 -8.77 -12.32 -10.88
C VAL A 664 -8.55 -10.83 -10.70
N GLU A 665 -9.63 -10.11 -10.47
CA GLU A 665 -9.62 -8.68 -10.16
C GLU A 665 -9.90 -8.49 -8.68
N GLY A 666 -8.87 -8.10 -7.94
CA GLY A 666 -8.88 -8.18 -6.48
C GLY A 666 -9.91 -7.29 -5.82
N THR A 667 -10.21 -6.11 -6.37
CA THR A 667 -11.15 -5.17 -5.75
C THR A 667 -12.54 -5.22 -6.37
N ALA A 668 -12.63 -5.59 -7.65
CA ALA A 668 -13.91 -5.85 -8.29
C ALA A 668 -14.53 -7.19 -7.86
N GLY A 669 -13.73 -8.12 -7.33
CA GLY A 669 -14.24 -9.40 -6.87
C GLY A 669 -14.65 -10.33 -8.01
N THR A 670 -14.02 -10.19 -9.17
CA THR A 670 -14.38 -10.86 -10.43
C THR A 670 -13.27 -11.78 -10.93
N LEU A 671 -13.69 -12.79 -11.69
CA LEU A 671 -12.81 -13.57 -12.55
C LEU A 671 -13.11 -13.15 -13.99
N ARG A 672 -12.06 -12.81 -14.74
CA ARG A 672 -12.13 -12.42 -16.16
C ARG A 672 -11.41 -13.45 -17.02
N ALA A 673 -11.94 -13.69 -18.22
CA ALA A 673 -11.27 -14.46 -19.26
C ALA A 673 -10.76 -13.51 -20.34
N VAL A 674 -9.47 -13.58 -20.63
CA VAL A 674 -8.76 -12.85 -21.68
C VAL A 674 -8.46 -13.85 -22.80
N ARG A 675 -9.06 -13.62 -23.96
CA ARG A 675 -8.84 -14.43 -25.15
C ARG A 675 -7.62 -13.88 -25.91
N PRO A 676 -6.56 -14.69 -26.13
CA PRO A 676 -5.43 -14.29 -26.98
C PRO A 676 -5.84 -13.97 -28.42
#